data_AF-A0A923ZFF4-F1
#
_entry.id   AF-A0A923ZFF4-F1
#
_cell.length_a   1.000
_cell.length_b   1.000
_cell.length_c   1.000
_cell.angle_alpha   90.00
_cell.angle_beta   90.00
_cell.angle_gamma   90.00
#
_symmetry.space_group_name_H-M   'P 1'
#
loop_
_entity.id
_entity.type
_entity.pdbx_description
1 polymer ?
#
loop_
_entity_poly.entity_id
_entity_poly.type
_entity_poly.pdbx_seq_one_letter_code
_entity_poly.pdbx_strand_id
1 'polypeptide(L)'
;QALADFTARHFPITGALVLPTRPAGYFSGALGEASDAQVERFVDDELEANIAVARTLSRYWKRQDGLLHDPRFVFVSNGDDGAGNQYANVLRAALEELIRVWREESAVDAAHGRRSRAEWGNQILRYTNAEAESLSFAAGQAACILLTERKLNSINMYLPASIADATGAKRAMVGTTENITGLHLGKVALITGGSAGIGGQVARLLALAGAKVMMVARRESELAAARERIIGELEDIGFSGVERRVRTLANVDVADMASLKHAVDETVRTFGRIDYLINNAGVSGAEEMAVDMDLQAWRNTQNANLISNYALMHMVVPMMKRQGSGYILNVSSYFGGEKFLAVSYPNRTDYAVSKAGQRAMVESMARHLGPEIQFNAIAPGPVDGDRLAGLGGKPGLFERRGRLILENKRLNAVYAATIKAIRRGEDVESILVRLARNDTVQLSHDKAVPAELRELALACAREGDESCCWDRYLLTPMLAAKLAKRLRLGGFLLGRSWAGKPDEGWLVRVPPDDVPWLPAAQIAREAAKVRSGVLSQLHLGKMPTEGEVAQATVFFLADRAVSGETFMPSGGLNVERSTTERELFGSPKQERVDAMAGKTVWLVGEHLVDYLAESARSFLAAGVARVVLLAMTAAGGAALRAAVEGGDRVETLVVGDDIEASLDVALTQWGPPTTIVSTPFKPLPDALFDGDAPLDGAGFADVVETNLTHHFRVARKASLYDGAQIVLVSPDVEMGQHGGAAFALANFVKTTLHAFTATIAVENERLIHDVPVNQINLTRRVRSEEPRNAAEHDEEVKRFARAVLLAGTPLAHAEDSRYRARVYRGVSITV
;
A
#
# COMPACT_ATOMS: atom_id res chain seq x y z
N GLN A 1 -8.99 12.87 -62.93
CA GLN A 1 -8.55 14.25 -62.68
C GLN A 1 -8.46 14.54 -61.18
N ALA A 2 -9.57 14.46 -60.43
CA ALA A 2 -9.60 14.74 -58.99
C ALA A 2 -8.50 14.05 -58.13
N LEU A 3 -8.23 12.75 -58.33
CA LEU A 3 -7.17 12.04 -57.58
C LEU A 3 -5.76 12.56 -57.92
N ALA A 4 -5.53 12.98 -59.17
CA ALA A 4 -4.27 13.57 -59.59
C ALA A 4 -4.09 14.97 -58.99
N ASP A 5 -5.15 15.79 -59.01
CA ASP A 5 -5.14 17.13 -58.41
C ASP A 5 -4.92 17.07 -56.89
N PHE A 6 -5.51 16.08 -56.21
CA PHE A 6 -5.28 15.83 -54.78
C PHE A 6 -3.81 15.46 -54.52
N THR A 7 -3.26 14.53 -55.31
CA THR A 7 -1.86 14.10 -55.18
C THR A 7 -0.89 15.24 -55.42
N ALA A 8 -1.20 16.15 -56.35
CA ALA A 8 -0.35 17.31 -56.63
C ALA A 8 -0.30 18.32 -55.47
N ARG A 9 -1.30 18.30 -54.56
CA ARG A 9 -1.37 19.20 -53.40
C ARG A 9 -0.94 18.53 -52.09
N HIS A 10 -0.87 17.19 -52.07
CA HIS A 10 -0.65 16.38 -50.87
C HIS A 10 0.29 15.21 -51.17
N PHE A 11 0.17 14.10 -50.43
CA PHE A 11 0.88 12.85 -50.70
C PHE A 11 0.02 11.92 -51.57
N PRO A 12 0.64 10.97 -52.32
CA PRO A 12 -0.09 9.94 -53.03
C PRO A 12 -1.05 9.19 -52.10
N ILE A 13 -2.25 8.91 -52.58
CA ILE A 13 -3.24 8.15 -51.81
C ILE A 13 -2.75 6.71 -51.75
N THR A 14 -2.49 6.21 -50.54
CA THR A 14 -1.99 4.84 -50.34
C THR A 14 -3.08 3.88 -49.84
N GLY A 15 -4.25 4.41 -49.47
CA GLY A 15 -5.36 3.65 -48.92
C GLY A 15 -6.72 4.23 -49.36
N ALA A 16 -7.73 3.38 -49.52
CA ALA A 16 -9.10 3.81 -49.83
C ALA A 16 -10.16 3.03 -49.03
N LEU A 17 -11.09 3.75 -48.41
CA LEU A 17 -12.32 3.18 -47.87
C LEU A 17 -13.45 3.40 -48.88
N VAL A 18 -14.09 2.32 -49.33
CA VAL A 18 -15.23 2.40 -50.25
C VAL A 18 -16.51 2.11 -49.47
N LEU A 19 -17.38 3.10 -49.38
CA LEU A 19 -18.63 3.06 -48.63
C LEU A 19 -19.81 2.73 -49.56
N PRO A 20 -20.90 2.14 -49.04
CA PRO A 20 -22.08 1.88 -49.85
C PRO A 20 -22.78 3.19 -50.23
N THR A 21 -23.33 3.24 -51.44
CA THR A 21 -23.97 4.45 -51.99
C THR A 21 -25.34 4.68 -51.36
N ARG A 22 -26.08 3.60 -51.09
CA ARG A 22 -27.42 3.63 -50.50
C ARG A 22 -27.40 3.18 -49.03
N PRO A 23 -28.36 3.63 -48.20
CA PRO A 23 -28.50 3.14 -46.84
C PRO A 23 -28.94 1.66 -46.82
N ALA A 24 -28.71 0.99 -45.69
CA ALA A 24 -29.21 -0.37 -45.48
C ALA A 24 -30.74 -0.44 -45.63
N GLY A 25 -31.25 -1.55 -46.17
CA GLY A 25 -32.68 -1.77 -46.40
C GLY A 25 -33.28 -1.05 -47.61
N TYR A 26 -32.52 -0.21 -48.32
CA TYR A 26 -32.99 0.48 -49.53
C TYR A 26 -33.39 -0.50 -50.65
N PHE A 27 -32.62 -1.58 -50.82
CA PHE A 27 -32.98 -2.73 -51.66
C PHE A 27 -33.43 -3.88 -50.76
N SER A 28 -34.69 -4.28 -50.90
CA SER A 28 -35.36 -5.30 -50.10
C SER A 28 -36.44 -6.03 -50.92
N GLY A 29 -36.93 -7.17 -50.42
CA GLY A 29 -37.92 -8.01 -51.10
C GLY A 29 -37.32 -9.19 -51.87
N ALA A 30 -38.18 -9.99 -52.51
CA ALA A 30 -37.78 -11.15 -53.29
C ALA A 30 -37.27 -10.73 -54.68
N LEU A 31 -36.12 -11.26 -55.09
CA LEU A 31 -35.54 -10.95 -56.42
C LEU A 31 -36.50 -11.28 -57.58
N GLY A 32 -37.32 -12.32 -57.44
CA GLY A 32 -38.30 -12.73 -58.44
C GLY A 32 -39.51 -11.80 -58.58
N GLU A 33 -39.70 -10.85 -57.66
CA GLU A 33 -40.79 -9.87 -57.65
C GLU A 33 -40.28 -8.45 -57.94
N ALA A 34 -38.99 -8.31 -58.24
CA ALA A 34 -38.36 -7.03 -58.53
C ALA A 34 -38.85 -6.45 -59.87
N SER A 35 -39.21 -5.17 -59.88
CA SER A 35 -39.43 -4.45 -61.14
C SER A 35 -38.11 -4.23 -61.88
N ASP A 36 -38.15 -4.16 -63.22
CA ASP A 36 -36.99 -3.86 -64.06
C ASP A 36 -36.27 -2.58 -63.59
N ALA A 37 -37.03 -1.54 -63.24
CA ALA A 37 -36.49 -0.28 -62.74
C ALA A 37 -35.78 -0.43 -61.38
N GLN A 38 -36.17 -1.37 -60.52
CA GLN A 38 -35.46 -1.67 -59.28
C GLN A 38 -34.16 -2.44 -59.54
N VAL A 39 -34.18 -3.38 -60.49
CA VAL A 39 -33.00 -4.15 -60.89
C VAL A 39 -31.96 -3.24 -61.53
N GLU A 40 -32.37 -2.39 -62.48
CA GLU A 40 -31.50 -1.44 -63.16
C GLU A 40 -30.83 -0.49 -62.16
N ARG A 41 -31.59 0.10 -61.23
CA ARG A 41 -31.03 0.94 -60.17
C ARG A 41 -30.06 0.21 -59.24
N PHE A 42 -30.33 -1.06 -58.90
CA PHE A 42 -29.42 -1.84 -58.07
C PHE A 42 -28.10 -2.13 -58.79
N VAL A 43 -28.17 -2.47 -60.08
CA VAL A 43 -26.98 -2.71 -60.91
C VAL A 43 -26.16 -1.44 -61.05
N ASP A 44 -26.79 -0.32 -61.41
CA ASP A 44 -26.09 0.94 -61.64
C ASP A 44 -25.47 1.51 -60.36
N ASP A 45 -26.27 1.61 -59.28
CA ASP A 45 -25.87 2.32 -58.05
C ASP A 45 -24.89 1.52 -57.17
N GLU A 46 -25.01 0.19 -57.15
CA GLU A 46 -24.26 -0.65 -56.21
C GLU A 46 -23.29 -1.64 -56.88
N LEU A 47 -23.49 -2.05 -58.14
CA LEU A 47 -22.54 -2.94 -58.83
C LEU A 47 -21.61 -2.17 -59.75
N GLU A 48 -22.14 -1.46 -60.74
CA GLU A 48 -21.34 -0.73 -61.73
C GLU A 48 -20.53 0.40 -61.09
N ALA A 49 -21.13 1.14 -60.15
CA ALA A 49 -20.44 2.19 -59.41
C ALA A 49 -19.21 1.66 -58.66
N ASN A 50 -19.31 0.53 -57.97
CA ASN A 50 -18.20 -0.08 -57.24
C ASN A 50 -17.08 -0.53 -58.20
N ILE A 51 -17.43 -1.14 -59.32
CA ILE A 51 -16.48 -1.51 -60.37
C ILE A 51 -15.79 -0.26 -60.96
N ALA A 52 -16.53 0.82 -61.19
CA ALA A 52 -15.99 2.06 -61.74
C ALA A 52 -15.02 2.76 -60.77
N VAL A 53 -15.36 2.83 -59.48
CA VAL A 53 -14.50 3.37 -58.41
C VAL A 53 -13.25 2.54 -58.29
N ALA A 54 -13.41 1.23 -58.20
CA ALA A 54 -12.31 0.28 -58.18
C ALA A 54 -11.40 0.55 -59.39
N ARG A 55 -11.88 0.35 -60.62
CA ARG A 55 -11.08 0.54 -61.85
C ARG A 55 -10.31 1.88 -61.85
N THR A 56 -10.91 2.94 -61.34
CA THR A 56 -10.29 4.26 -61.22
C THR A 56 -9.12 4.27 -60.24
N LEU A 57 -9.29 3.69 -59.05
CA LEU A 57 -8.24 3.55 -58.03
C LEU A 57 -7.08 2.67 -58.52
N SER A 58 -7.35 1.52 -59.13
CA SER A 58 -6.29 0.64 -59.63
C SER A 58 -5.48 1.31 -60.75
N ARG A 59 -6.15 2.02 -61.69
CA ARG A 59 -5.46 2.84 -62.70
C ARG A 59 -4.66 3.99 -62.08
N TYR A 60 -5.12 4.55 -60.97
CA TYR A 60 -4.40 5.60 -60.26
C TYR A 60 -3.13 5.02 -59.62
N TRP A 61 -3.24 3.95 -58.83
CA TRP A 61 -2.10 3.30 -58.16
C TRP A 61 -1.09 2.69 -59.11
N LYS A 62 -1.53 2.12 -60.23
CA LYS A 62 -0.64 1.64 -61.29
C LYS A 62 0.29 2.72 -61.86
N ARG A 63 -0.08 4.00 -61.74
CA ARG A 63 0.70 5.15 -62.22
C ARG A 63 1.47 5.87 -61.10
N GLN A 64 1.45 5.36 -59.87
CA GLN A 64 2.22 5.94 -58.76
C GLN A 64 3.52 5.16 -58.56
N ASP A 65 4.63 5.89 -58.57
CA ASP A 65 5.94 5.36 -58.22
C ASP A 65 6.31 5.76 -56.78
N GLY A 66 7.09 4.92 -56.10
CA GLY A 66 7.63 5.25 -54.77
C GLY A 66 6.63 5.19 -53.62
N LEU A 67 5.52 4.45 -53.74
CA LEU A 67 4.61 4.21 -52.62
C LEU A 67 5.35 3.50 -51.46
N LEU A 68 5.22 4.07 -50.26
CA LEU A 68 5.89 3.61 -49.03
C LEU A 68 5.46 2.19 -48.65
N HIS A 69 4.20 1.84 -48.91
CA HIS A 69 3.64 0.52 -48.68
C HIS A 69 2.73 0.11 -49.85
N ASP A 70 2.37 -1.17 -49.89
CA ASP A 70 1.38 -1.71 -50.82
C ASP A 70 0.06 -0.93 -50.71
N PRO A 71 -0.57 -0.51 -51.83
CA PRO A 71 -1.85 0.18 -51.80
C PRO A 71 -2.93 -0.68 -51.16
N ARG A 72 -3.80 -0.06 -50.36
CA ARG A 72 -4.81 -0.77 -49.57
C ARG A 72 -6.22 -0.31 -49.87
N PHE A 73 -7.18 -1.21 -49.86
CA PHE A 73 -8.58 -0.83 -49.98
C PHE A 73 -9.50 -1.71 -49.14
N VAL A 74 -10.56 -1.10 -48.63
CA VAL A 74 -11.58 -1.80 -47.85
C VAL A 74 -12.95 -1.42 -48.39
N PHE A 75 -13.69 -2.40 -48.88
CA PHE A 75 -15.11 -2.25 -49.19
C PHE A 75 -15.91 -2.44 -47.91
N VAL A 76 -16.75 -1.48 -47.57
CA VAL A 76 -17.73 -1.60 -46.49
C VAL A 76 -19.08 -1.84 -47.15
N SER A 77 -19.66 -3.01 -46.93
CA SER A 77 -21.00 -3.31 -47.44
C SER A 77 -22.03 -3.22 -46.34
N ASN A 78 -23.24 -2.78 -46.71
CA ASN A 78 -24.39 -2.85 -45.81
C ASN A 78 -24.67 -4.31 -45.42
N GLY A 79 -25.18 -4.50 -44.21
CA GLY A 79 -25.60 -5.79 -43.70
C GLY A 79 -26.83 -6.36 -44.36
N ASP A 80 -27.04 -7.66 -44.13
CA ASP A 80 -28.37 -8.23 -44.03
C ASP A 80 -29.14 -7.52 -42.89
N ASP A 81 -30.45 -7.33 -43.03
CA ASP A 81 -31.37 -6.84 -41.98
C ASP A 81 -31.95 -7.99 -41.14
N GLY A 82 -31.62 -9.24 -41.51
CA GLY A 82 -31.96 -10.45 -40.77
C GLY A 82 -33.23 -11.11 -41.29
N ALA A 83 -33.79 -10.57 -42.38
CA ALA A 83 -34.95 -11.10 -43.09
C ALA A 83 -34.57 -11.91 -44.35
N GLY A 84 -33.29 -12.22 -44.56
CA GLY A 84 -32.84 -12.98 -45.73
C GLY A 84 -32.67 -12.11 -46.98
N ASN A 85 -32.03 -10.93 -46.84
CA ASN A 85 -31.86 -9.97 -47.92
C ASN A 85 -30.96 -10.53 -49.06
N GLN A 86 -31.60 -10.97 -50.14
CA GLN A 86 -30.91 -11.56 -51.29
C GLN A 86 -30.07 -10.54 -52.08
N TYR A 87 -30.46 -9.27 -52.10
CA TYR A 87 -29.68 -8.20 -52.74
C TYR A 87 -28.33 -7.98 -52.05
N ALA A 88 -28.31 -8.02 -50.71
CA ALA A 88 -27.08 -7.91 -49.94
C ALA A 88 -26.13 -9.10 -50.21
N ASN A 89 -26.69 -10.31 -50.39
CA ASN A 89 -25.90 -11.49 -50.76
C ASN A 89 -25.31 -11.40 -52.17
N VAL A 90 -26.08 -10.88 -53.13
CA VAL A 90 -25.60 -10.62 -54.50
C VAL A 90 -24.48 -9.59 -54.49
N LEU A 91 -24.65 -8.48 -53.76
CA LEU A 91 -23.65 -7.43 -53.64
C LEU A 91 -22.37 -7.94 -52.94
N ARG A 92 -22.51 -8.72 -51.87
CA ARG A 92 -21.39 -9.39 -51.19
C ARG A 92 -20.61 -10.25 -52.18
N ALA A 93 -21.28 -11.15 -52.89
CA ALA A 93 -20.63 -12.07 -53.81
C ALA A 93 -19.91 -11.32 -54.96
N ALA A 94 -20.56 -10.29 -55.52
CA ALA A 94 -19.97 -9.48 -56.59
C ALA A 94 -18.71 -8.72 -56.13
N LEU A 95 -18.74 -8.13 -54.92
CA LEU A 95 -17.59 -7.44 -54.35
C LEU A 95 -16.46 -8.39 -53.97
N GLU A 96 -16.80 -9.57 -53.45
CA GLU A 96 -15.82 -10.63 -53.16
C GLU A 96 -15.06 -11.03 -54.44
N GLU A 97 -15.78 -11.29 -55.53
CA GLU A 97 -15.16 -11.60 -56.83
C GLU A 97 -14.33 -10.43 -57.37
N LEU A 98 -14.82 -9.20 -57.28
CA LEU A 98 -14.06 -8.01 -57.68
C LEU A 98 -12.73 -7.92 -56.92
N ILE A 99 -12.74 -8.13 -55.61
CA ILE A 99 -11.53 -8.12 -54.76
C ILE A 99 -10.58 -9.25 -55.14
N ARG A 100 -11.09 -10.46 -55.43
CA ARG A 100 -10.29 -11.61 -55.87
C ARG A 100 -9.54 -11.29 -57.16
N VAL A 101 -10.27 -10.89 -58.19
CA VAL A 101 -9.73 -10.53 -59.50
C VAL A 101 -8.66 -9.45 -59.35
N TRP A 102 -8.97 -8.39 -58.59
CA TRP A 102 -8.05 -7.29 -58.35
C TRP A 102 -6.75 -7.68 -57.66
N ARG A 103 -6.84 -8.48 -56.59
CA ARG A 103 -5.67 -8.96 -55.86
C ARG A 103 -4.81 -9.85 -56.73
N GLU A 104 -5.44 -10.76 -57.48
CA GLU A 104 -4.74 -11.71 -58.35
C GLU A 104 -4.07 -10.99 -59.52
N GLU A 105 -4.80 -10.17 -60.27
CA GLU A 105 -4.25 -9.39 -61.39
C GLU A 105 -3.14 -8.45 -60.93
N SER A 106 -3.31 -7.78 -59.79
CA SER A 106 -2.28 -6.90 -59.24
C SER A 106 -1.05 -7.66 -58.76
N ALA A 107 -1.21 -8.84 -58.18
CA ALA A 107 -0.08 -9.68 -57.77
C ALA A 107 0.68 -10.21 -58.99
N VAL A 108 -0.02 -10.65 -60.03
CA VAL A 108 0.58 -11.10 -61.30
C VAL A 108 1.32 -9.95 -61.98
N ASP A 109 0.73 -8.76 -62.07
CA ASP A 109 1.37 -7.58 -62.65
C ASP A 109 2.63 -7.16 -61.88
N ALA A 110 2.59 -7.19 -60.53
CA ALA A 110 3.75 -6.88 -59.70
C ALA A 110 4.87 -7.92 -59.90
N ALA A 111 4.53 -9.22 -59.94
CA ALA A 111 5.50 -10.30 -60.15
C ALA A 111 6.19 -10.23 -61.52
N HIS A 112 5.51 -9.70 -62.54
CA HIS A 112 6.07 -9.49 -63.88
C HIS A 112 6.66 -8.08 -64.09
N GLY A 113 6.79 -7.28 -63.03
CA GLY A 113 7.35 -5.92 -63.10
C GLY A 113 6.51 -4.91 -63.89
N ARG A 114 5.25 -5.24 -64.22
CA ARG A 114 4.30 -4.33 -64.88
C ARG A 114 3.67 -3.31 -63.91
N ARG A 115 3.94 -3.47 -62.61
CA ARG A 115 3.52 -2.60 -61.50
C ARG A 115 4.55 -2.64 -60.38
N SER A 116 4.72 -1.54 -59.65
CA SER A 116 5.72 -1.41 -58.58
C SER A 116 5.33 -2.10 -57.26
N ARG A 117 4.03 -2.12 -56.93
CA ARG A 117 3.47 -2.70 -55.69
C ARG A 117 2.17 -3.44 -55.99
N ALA A 118 1.88 -4.50 -55.25
CA ALA A 118 0.60 -5.22 -55.37
C ALA A 118 -0.47 -4.57 -54.50
N GLU A 119 -1.68 -4.43 -55.03
CA GLU A 119 -2.85 -3.91 -54.30
C GLU A 119 -3.41 -4.99 -53.36
N TRP A 120 -3.74 -4.60 -52.13
CA TRP A 120 -4.32 -5.49 -51.15
C TRP A 120 -5.67 -4.97 -50.67
N GLY A 121 -6.67 -5.83 -50.61
CA GLY A 121 -7.98 -5.42 -50.12
C GLY A 121 -8.82 -6.51 -49.48
N ASN A 122 -9.80 -6.04 -48.74
CA ASN A 122 -10.72 -6.83 -47.94
C ASN A 122 -12.12 -6.18 -47.99
N GLN A 123 -13.14 -6.94 -47.59
CA GLN A 123 -14.50 -6.51 -47.43
C GLN A 123 -14.91 -6.64 -45.96
N ILE A 124 -15.47 -5.58 -45.38
CA ILE A 124 -16.12 -5.62 -44.07
C ILE A 124 -17.63 -5.70 -44.30
N LEU A 125 -18.22 -6.79 -43.83
CA LEU A 125 -19.64 -7.11 -43.96
C LEU A 125 -20.35 -6.84 -42.64
N ARG A 126 -21.25 -5.86 -42.63
CA ARG A 126 -21.94 -5.39 -41.42
C ARG A 126 -23.26 -6.15 -41.15
N TYR A 127 -23.27 -7.45 -40.84
CA TYR A 127 -24.53 -8.18 -40.56
C TYR A 127 -25.36 -7.57 -39.43
N THR A 128 -26.70 -7.46 -39.64
CA THR A 128 -27.89 -7.28 -38.74
C THR A 128 -27.74 -6.65 -37.36
N ASN A 129 -26.60 -6.07 -37.03
CA ASN A 129 -26.28 -5.64 -35.70
C ASN A 129 -26.71 -4.19 -35.57
N ALA A 130 -27.80 -4.00 -34.81
CA ALA A 130 -28.35 -2.70 -34.45
C ALA A 130 -27.57 -1.99 -33.31
N GLU A 131 -26.48 -2.58 -32.81
CA GLU A 131 -25.62 -2.00 -31.79
C GLU A 131 -24.96 -0.70 -32.28
N ALA A 132 -24.97 0.32 -31.42
CA ALA A 132 -24.38 1.62 -31.71
C ALA A 132 -22.86 1.52 -31.97
N GLU A 133 -22.22 0.51 -31.40
CA GLU A 133 -20.79 0.23 -31.45
C GLU A 133 -20.33 -0.39 -32.79
N SER A 134 -21.25 -0.90 -33.61
CA SER A 134 -20.97 -1.56 -34.89
C SER A 134 -20.18 -0.67 -35.85
N LEU A 135 -20.56 0.62 -35.92
CA LEU A 135 -19.87 1.60 -36.77
C LEU A 135 -18.44 1.84 -36.28
N SER A 136 -18.24 2.01 -34.97
CA SER A 136 -16.92 2.24 -34.38
C SER A 136 -16.02 1.01 -34.49
N PHE A 137 -16.55 -0.20 -34.31
CA PHE A 137 -15.79 -1.44 -34.50
C PHE A 137 -15.40 -1.62 -35.97
N ALA A 138 -16.33 -1.41 -36.91
CA ALA A 138 -16.06 -1.46 -38.34
C ALA A 138 -15.01 -0.43 -38.75
N ALA A 139 -15.10 0.80 -38.23
CA ALA A 139 -14.12 1.85 -38.45
C ALA A 139 -12.73 1.49 -37.90
N GLY A 140 -12.66 0.87 -36.72
CA GLY A 140 -11.41 0.38 -36.13
C GLY A 140 -10.75 -0.71 -36.98
N GLN A 141 -11.53 -1.69 -37.46
CA GLN A 141 -11.02 -2.75 -38.34
C GLN A 141 -10.58 -2.19 -39.70
N ALA A 142 -11.35 -1.27 -40.28
CA ALA A 142 -10.99 -0.59 -41.51
C ALA A 142 -9.69 0.22 -41.36
N ALA A 143 -9.54 0.95 -40.25
CA ALA A 143 -8.32 1.67 -39.93
C ALA A 143 -7.12 0.72 -39.76
N CYS A 144 -7.30 -0.43 -39.10
CA CYS A 144 -6.24 -1.44 -39.01
C CYS A 144 -5.79 -1.92 -40.39
N ILE A 145 -6.73 -2.23 -41.28
CA ILE A 145 -6.38 -2.70 -42.63
C ILE A 145 -5.69 -1.59 -43.42
N LEU A 146 -6.17 -0.35 -43.34
CA LEU A 146 -5.65 0.77 -44.13
C LEU A 146 -4.32 1.33 -43.60
N LEU A 147 -4.11 1.37 -42.28
CA LEU A 147 -3.01 2.11 -41.64
C LEU A 147 -1.92 1.23 -41.03
N THR A 148 -2.14 -0.08 -40.83
CA THR A 148 -1.13 -0.97 -40.24
C THR A 148 -0.47 -1.83 -41.30
N GLU A 149 0.68 -2.44 -41.01
CA GLU A 149 1.31 -3.39 -41.95
C GLU A 149 0.56 -4.71 -42.07
N ARG A 150 -0.36 -5.02 -41.15
CA ARG A 150 -1.04 -6.32 -41.05
C ARG A 150 -1.91 -6.58 -42.27
N LYS A 151 -1.72 -7.74 -42.91
CA LYS A 151 -2.56 -8.25 -44.01
C LYS A 151 -3.48 -9.35 -43.47
N LEU A 152 -4.77 -9.24 -43.75
CA LEU A 152 -5.75 -10.27 -43.40
C LEU A 152 -5.95 -11.22 -44.57
N ASN A 153 -5.75 -12.52 -44.35
CA ASN A 153 -5.89 -13.55 -45.39
C ASN A 153 -7.34 -13.69 -45.89
N SER A 154 -8.33 -13.49 -45.02
CA SER A 154 -9.75 -13.58 -45.38
C SER A 154 -10.19 -12.37 -46.20
N ILE A 155 -10.84 -12.59 -47.34
CA ILE A 155 -11.42 -11.51 -48.15
C ILE A 155 -12.56 -10.85 -47.40
N ASN A 156 -13.41 -11.63 -46.75
CA ASN A 156 -14.58 -11.16 -46.02
C ASN A 156 -14.31 -11.15 -44.51
N MET A 157 -14.64 -10.03 -43.86
CA MET A 157 -14.73 -9.91 -42.42
C MET A 157 -16.20 -9.73 -42.03
N TYR A 158 -16.77 -10.75 -41.41
CA TYR A 158 -18.14 -10.75 -40.92
C TYR A 158 -18.17 -10.08 -39.55
N LEU A 159 -18.95 -9.00 -39.41
CA LEU A 159 -19.24 -8.47 -38.08
C LEU A 159 -20.21 -9.41 -37.36
N PRO A 160 -19.93 -9.78 -36.09
CA PRO A 160 -20.85 -10.61 -35.33
C PRO A 160 -22.16 -9.87 -35.04
N ALA A 161 -23.25 -10.63 -34.93
CA ALA A 161 -24.59 -10.09 -34.60
C ALA A 161 -24.64 -9.41 -33.22
N SER A 162 -23.77 -9.83 -32.31
CA SER A 162 -23.50 -9.20 -31.01
C SER A 162 -21.99 -9.16 -30.81
N ILE A 163 -21.42 -7.97 -30.73
CA ILE A 163 -19.97 -7.80 -30.50
C ILE A 163 -19.63 -8.30 -29.10
N ALA A 164 -20.51 -8.05 -28.14
CA ALA A 164 -20.37 -8.47 -26.75
C ALA A 164 -20.35 -10.00 -26.60
N ASP A 165 -21.23 -10.73 -27.31
CA ASP A 165 -21.34 -12.19 -27.17
C ASP A 165 -20.21 -12.92 -27.90
N ALA A 166 -19.77 -12.41 -29.05
CA ALA A 166 -18.71 -13.05 -29.84
C ALA A 166 -17.30 -12.78 -29.31
N THR A 167 -17.08 -11.62 -28.67
CA THR A 167 -15.73 -11.18 -28.26
C THR A 167 -15.57 -11.05 -26.74
N GLY A 168 -16.66 -11.12 -25.98
CA GLY A 168 -16.68 -10.83 -24.54
C GLY A 168 -16.44 -9.35 -24.20
N ALA A 169 -16.16 -8.51 -25.20
CA ALA A 169 -15.83 -7.10 -25.03
C ALA A 169 -17.04 -6.23 -25.40
N LYS A 170 -17.46 -5.36 -24.46
CA LYS A 170 -18.58 -4.45 -24.67
C LYS A 170 -18.24 -3.23 -25.55
N ARG A 171 -16.97 -3.04 -25.97
CA ARG A 171 -16.48 -1.97 -26.89
C ARG A 171 -15.16 -2.35 -27.60
N ALA A 172 -14.89 -1.76 -28.76
CA ALA A 172 -13.67 -1.94 -29.57
C ALA A 172 -12.48 -1.05 -29.10
N MET A 173 -11.22 -1.50 -29.24
CA MET A 173 -9.99 -0.79 -28.80
C MET A 173 -8.85 -0.75 -29.84
N VAL A 174 -8.06 0.35 -29.86
CA VAL A 174 -6.67 0.45 -30.39
C VAL A 174 -5.78 1.36 -29.48
N GLY A 175 -4.73 0.82 -28.84
CA GLY A 175 -3.80 1.57 -27.98
C GLY A 175 -4.33 1.81 -26.56
N THR A 176 -3.74 1.17 -25.54
CA THR A 176 -4.28 1.21 -24.15
C THR A 176 -4.33 2.60 -23.53
N THR A 177 -3.48 3.55 -23.93
CA THR A 177 -3.50 4.91 -23.37
C THR A 177 -4.45 5.84 -24.13
N GLU A 178 -4.66 5.60 -25.43
CA GLU A 178 -5.48 6.43 -26.32
C GLU A 178 -6.94 5.96 -26.40
N ASN A 179 -7.24 4.73 -25.98
CA ASN A 179 -8.58 4.12 -26.09
C ASN A 179 -9.20 3.63 -24.77
N ILE A 180 -8.77 4.15 -23.63
CA ILE A 180 -9.41 3.90 -22.31
C ILE A 180 -10.39 4.99 -21.87
N THR A 181 -10.69 5.97 -22.73
CA THR A 181 -11.57 7.12 -22.44
C THR A 181 -12.96 6.73 -21.91
N GLY A 182 -13.45 5.53 -22.27
CA GLY A 182 -14.71 4.98 -21.80
C GLY A 182 -14.68 4.33 -20.42
N LEU A 183 -13.49 4.11 -19.83
CA LEU A 183 -13.34 3.33 -18.60
C LEU A 183 -13.82 4.10 -17.36
N HIS A 184 -13.55 5.40 -17.30
CA HIS A 184 -13.90 6.27 -16.17
C HIS A 184 -14.64 7.55 -16.60
N LEU A 185 -15.28 7.51 -17.77
CA LEU A 185 -15.93 8.68 -18.34
C LEU A 185 -16.89 9.35 -17.33
N GLY A 186 -16.59 10.61 -17.01
CA GLY A 186 -17.42 11.46 -16.15
C GLY A 186 -17.25 11.25 -14.64
N LYS A 187 -16.44 10.26 -14.22
CA LYS A 187 -16.15 10.02 -12.79
C LYS A 187 -15.26 11.12 -12.22
N VAL A 188 -15.47 11.48 -10.95
CA VAL A 188 -14.67 12.50 -10.27
C VAL A 188 -13.78 11.87 -9.21
N ALA A 189 -12.47 12.09 -9.30
CA ALA A 189 -11.49 11.57 -8.35
C ALA A 189 -10.81 12.67 -7.53
N LEU A 190 -10.79 12.53 -6.20
CA LEU A 190 -9.93 13.28 -5.30
C LEU A 190 -8.69 12.43 -4.98
N ILE A 191 -7.50 12.95 -5.27
CA ILE A 191 -6.23 12.21 -5.15
C ILE A 191 -5.26 13.00 -4.26
N THR A 192 -4.95 12.44 -3.08
CA THR A 192 -3.96 13.04 -2.18
C THR A 192 -2.54 12.69 -2.61
N GLY A 193 -1.61 13.65 -2.49
CA GLY A 193 -0.23 13.46 -2.97
C GLY A 193 -0.17 13.31 -4.49
N GLY A 194 -1.03 14.03 -5.21
CA GLY A 194 -1.20 13.90 -6.66
C GLY A 194 -0.09 14.55 -7.52
N SER A 195 0.92 15.22 -6.93
CA SER A 195 1.91 15.95 -7.72
C SER A 195 3.03 15.09 -8.33
N ALA A 196 3.26 13.88 -7.81
CA ALA A 196 4.38 13.03 -8.19
C ALA A 196 4.11 11.56 -7.85
N GLY A 197 5.01 10.67 -8.27
CA GLY A 197 4.94 9.26 -7.93
C GLY A 197 3.72 8.55 -8.51
N ILE A 198 3.29 7.50 -7.80
CA ILE A 198 2.06 6.75 -8.10
C ILE A 198 0.85 7.69 -8.17
N GLY A 199 0.70 8.64 -7.23
CA GLY A 199 -0.43 9.58 -7.21
C GLY A 199 -0.53 10.44 -8.47
N GLY A 200 0.60 10.97 -8.94
CA GLY A 200 0.64 11.72 -10.19
C GLY A 200 0.32 10.87 -11.42
N GLN A 201 0.82 9.63 -11.46
CA GLN A 201 0.51 8.69 -12.55
C GLN A 201 -0.95 8.22 -12.54
N VAL A 202 -1.55 8.01 -11.35
CA VAL A 202 -2.97 7.68 -11.22
C VAL A 202 -3.82 8.87 -11.69
N ALA A 203 -3.48 10.10 -11.31
CA ALA A 203 -4.18 11.30 -11.78
C ALA A 203 -4.14 11.43 -13.31
N ARG A 204 -2.94 11.25 -13.89
CA ARG A 204 -2.73 11.24 -15.34
C ARG A 204 -3.58 10.18 -16.04
N LEU A 205 -3.49 8.92 -15.61
CA LEU A 205 -4.18 7.82 -16.26
C LEU A 205 -5.70 7.86 -16.06
N LEU A 206 -6.20 8.32 -14.91
CA LEU A 206 -7.65 8.55 -14.71
C LEU A 206 -8.17 9.64 -15.64
N ALA A 207 -7.43 10.75 -15.81
CA ALA A 207 -7.82 11.82 -16.72
C ALA A 207 -7.89 11.33 -18.18
N LEU A 208 -6.86 10.61 -18.63
CA LEU A 208 -6.82 9.96 -19.95
C LEU A 208 -7.96 8.95 -20.14
N ALA A 209 -8.36 8.27 -19.05
CA ALA A 209 -9.49 7.35 -19.03
C ALA A 209 -10.87 8.04 -18.94
N GLY A 210 -10.94 9.36 -19.08
CA GLY A 210 -12.18 10.12 -19.12
C GLY A 210 -12.72 10.56 -17.75
N ALA A 211 -11.96 10.43 -16.67
CA ALA A 211 -12.32 11.01 -15.37
C ALA A 211 -12.08 12.53 -15.34
N LYS A 212 -12.61 13.18 -14.32
CA LYS A 212 -12.21 14.50 -13.83
C LYS A 212 -11.42 14.29 -12.54
N VAL A 213 -10.32 15.02 -12.36
CA VAL A 213 -9.40 14.80 -11.23
C VAL A 213 -9.14 16.10 -10.47
N MET A 214 -9.26 16.01 -9.14
CA MET A 214 -8.71 16.98 -8.19
C MET A 214 -7.42 16.39 -7.61
N MET A 215 -6.28 16.97 -7.99
CA MET A 215 -4.98 16.60 -7.48
C MET A 215 -4.61 17.54 -6.33
N VAL A 216 -4.33 16.99 -5.15
CA VAL A 216 -3.94 17.81 -3.99
C VAL A 216 -2.56 17.43 -3.49
N ALA A 217 -1.75 18.43 -3.14
CA ALA A 217 -0.40 18.25 -2.61
C ALA A 217 0.08 19.50 -1.86
N ARG A 218 1.21 19.38 -1.16
CA ARG A 218 1.84 20.52 -0.47
C ARG A 218 2.52 21.50 -1.42
N ARG A 219 3.26 20.99 -2.42
CA ARG A 219 4.13 21.80 -3.29
C ARG A 219 3.37 22.24 -4.53
N GLU A 220 3.10 23.54 -4.63
CA GLU A 220 2.37 24.15 -5.75
C GLU A 220 3.08 23.95 -7.09
N SER A 221 4.40 24.20 -7.15
CA SER A 221 5.17 24.13 -8.40
C SER A 221 5.14 22.75 -9.06
N GLU A 222 5.33 21.68 -8.28
CA GLU A 222 5.25 20.30 -8.80
C GLU A 222 3.83 19.93 -9.23
N LEU A 223 2.83 20.41 -8.49
CA LEU A 223 1.43 20.13 -8.78
C LEU A 223 1.00 20.81 -10.09
N ALA A 224 1.42 22.06 -10.30
CA ALA A 224 1.22 22.79 -11.55
C ALA A 224 1.93 22.07 -12.71
N ALA A 225 3.21 21.72 -12.56
CA ALA A 225 3.96 21.01 -13.61
C ALA A 225 3.39 19.63 -13.95
N ALA A 226 2.81 18.92 -12.98
CA ALA A 226 2.09 17.66 -13.24
C ALA A 226 0.79 17.89 -14.00
N ARG A 227 0.01 18.90 -13.60
CA ARG A 227 -1.24 19.28 -14.26
C ARG A 227 -1.04 19.66 -15.74
N GLU A 228 -0.08 20.54 -16.03
CA GLU A 228 0.16 21.02 -17.40
C GLU A 228 0.54 19.87 -18.34
N ARG A 229 1.33 18.91 -17.87
CA ARG A 229 1.64 17.69 -18.63
C ARG A 229 0.39 16.87 -18.96
N ILE A 230 -0.49 16.66 -17.97
CA ILE A 230 -1.73 15.92 -18.18
C ILE A 230 -2.64 16.66 -19.17
N ILE A 231 -2.71 17.98 -19.09
CA ILE A 231 -3.53 18.80 -20.00
C ILE A 231 -3.03 18.67 -21.44
N GLY A 232 -1.73 18.82 -21.70
CA GLY A 232 -1.17 18.63 -23.03
C GLY A 232 -1.50 17.25 -23.61
N GLU A 233 -1.35 16.19 -22.82
CA GLU A 233 -1.70 14.84 -23.27
C GLU A 233 -3.21 14.67 -23.56
N LEU A 234 -4.09 15.33 -22.81
CA LEU A 234 -5.53 15.30 -23.09
C LEU A 234 -5.89 16.04 -24.39
N GLU A 235 -5.19 17.13 -24.70
CA GLU A 235 -5.35 17.87 -25.96
C GLU A 235 -4.91 17.02 -27.15
N ASP A 236 -3.76 16.34 -27.02
CA ASP A 236 -3.21 15.47 -28.07
C ASP A 236 -4.15 14.32 -28.44
N ILE A 237 -4.89 13.77 -27.47
CA ILE A 237 -5.90 12.71 -27.71
C ILE A 237 -7.31 13.26 -28.03
N GLY A 238 -7.45 14.58 -28.19
CA GLY A 238 -8.67 15.21 -28.68
C GLY A 238 -9.78 15.42 -27.65
N PHE A 239 -9.50 15.42 -26.35
CA PHE A 239 -10.49 15.82 -25.35
C PHE A 239 -10.78 17.33 -25.45
N SER A 240 -12.05 17.70 -25.35
CA SER A 240 -12.47 19.10 -25.24
C SER A 240 -12.59 19.55 -23.78
N GLY A 241 -12.33 20.84 -23.53
CA GLY A 241 -12.50 21.45 -22.20
C GLY A 241 -11.55 20.91 -21.13
N VAL A 242 -10.35 20.47 -21.53
CA VAL A 242 -9.31 19.83 -20.70
C VAL A 242 -8.99 20.57 -19.40
N GLU A 243 -8.96 21.89 -19.43
CA GLU A 243 -8.74 22.78 -18.28
C GLU A 243 -9.75 22.57 -17.13
N ARG A 244 -10.98 22.20 -17.49
CA ARG A 244 -12.06 21.93 -16.53
C ARG A 244 -12.05 20.49 -16.03
N ARG A 245 -11.20 19.63 -16.58
CA ARG A 245 -11.13 18.21 -16.22
C ARG A 245 -10.06 17.93 -15.17
N VAL A 246 -8.97 18.70 -15.18
CA VAL A 246 -7.83 18.52 -14.27
C VAL A 246 -7.67 19.78 -13.43
N ARG A 247 -7.89 19.65 -12.12
CA ARG A 247 -7.84 20.75 -11.16
C ARG A 247 -6.89 20.40 -10.02
N THR A 248 -6.34 21.43 -9.40
CA THR A 248 -5.28 21.29 -8.39
C THR A 248 -5.58 22.12 -7.17
N LEU A 249 -5.15 21.65 -6.00
CA LEU A 249 -5.14 22.42 -4.75
C LEU A 249 -3.80 22.22 -4.05
N ALA A 250 -3.03 23.31 -3.92
CA ALA A 250 -1.74 23.32 -3.23
C ALA A 250 -1.90 23.50 -1.72
N ASN A 251 -0.78 23.41 -0.98
CA ASN A 251 -0.73 23.55 0.48
C ASN A 251 -1.64 22.59 1.26
N VAL A 252 -2.02 21.46 0.64
CA VAL A 252 -2.77 20.42 1.32
C VAL A 252 -1.79 19.50 2.05
N ASP A 253 -1.67 19.68 3.36
CA ASP A 253 -1.02 18.74 4.27
C ASP A 253 -2.05 17.73 4.79
N VAL A 254 -1.71 16.44 4.72
CA VAL A 254 -2.58 15.36 5.20
C VAL A 254 -2.52 15.18 6.71
N ALA A 255 -1.53 15.76 7.40
CA ALA A 255 -1.51 15.81 8.85
C ALA A 255 -2.41 16.91 9.43
N ASP A 256 -3.00 17.79 8.60
CA ASP A 256 -3.89 18.87 9.01
C ASP A 256 -5.34 18.61 8.57
N MET A 257 -6.23 18.43 9.54
CA MET A 257 -7.65 18.16 9.31
C MET A 257 -8.38 19.29 8.58
N ALA A 258 -7.98 20.55 8.80
CA ALA A 258 -8.61 21.69 8.13
C ALA A 258 -8.25 21.71 6.64
N SER A 259 -7.00 21.46 6.32
CA SER A 259 -6.49 21.24 4.96
C SER A 259 -7.21 20.09 4.23
N LEU A 260 -7.41 18.95 4.91
CA LEU A 260 -8.17 17.82 4.34
C LEU A 260 -9.62 18.20 4.03
N LYS A 261 -10.29 18.88 4.96
CA LYS A 261 -11.66 19.37 4.76
C LYS A 261 -11.73 20.33 3.57
N HIS A 262 -10.78 21.25 3.47
CA HIS A 262 -10.72 22.20 2.36
C HIS A 262 -10.57 21.49 1.01
N ALA A 263 -9.77 20.42 0.93
CA ALA A 263 -9.64 19.60 -0.28
C ALA A 263 -10.97 18.94 -0.69
N VAL A 264 -11.75 18.42 0.27
CA VAL A 264 -13.07 17.85 -0.02
C VAL A 264 -14.04 18.93 -0.49
N ASP A 265 -14.15 20.04 0.26
CA ASP A 265 -15.05 21.15 -0.06
C ASP A 265 -14.77 21.72 -1.46
N GLU A 266 -13.49 21.93 -1.80
CA GLU A 266 -13.05 22.45 -3.09
C GLU A 266 -13.34 21.49 -4.25
N THR A 267 -13.20 20.18 -4.01
CA THR A 267 -13.55 19.16 -5.01
C THR A 267 -15.05 19.17 -5.30
N VAL A 268 -15.87 19.20 -4.25
CA VAL A 268 -17.33 19.27 -4.38
C VAL A 268 -17.76 20.57 -5.03
N ARG A 269 -17.18 21.71 -4.65
CA ARG A 269 -17.45 23.02 -5.26
C ARG A 269 -17.15 23.03 -6.75
N THR A 270 -16.05 22.38 -7.16
CA THR A 270 -15.57 22.41 -8.54
C THR A 270 -16.28 21.40 -9.45
N PHE A 271 -16.58 20.20 -8.95
CA PHE A 271 -17.10 19.11 -9.77
C PHE A 271 -18.50 18.63 -9.40
N GLY A 272 -19.04 19.08 -8.27
CA GLY A 272 -20.39 18.77 -7.78
C GLY A 272 -20.53 17.42 -7.06
N ARG A 273 -19.52 16.54 -7.13
CA ARG A 273 -19.53 15.19 -6.56
C ARG A 273 -18.11 14.64 -6.38
N ILE A 274 -17.98 13.54 -5.65
CA ILE A 274 -16.76 12.71 -5.61
C ILE A 274 -17.19 11.26 -5.84
N ASP A 275 -16.68 10.63 -6.89
CA ASP A 275 -16.88 9.21 -7.16
C ASP A 275 -15.75 8.38 -6.57
N TYR A 276 -14.50 8.86 -6.66
CA TYR A 276 -13.30 8.17 -6.20
C TYR A 276 -12.53 9.00 -5.16
N LEU A 277 -12.25 8.41 -4.00
CA LEU A 277 -11.28 8.94 -3.04
C LEU A 277 -10.03 8.07 -3.08
N ILE A 278 -8.90 8.63 -3.51
CA ILE A 278 -7.62 7.93 -3.59
C ILE A 278 -6.68 8.47 -2.50
N ASN A 279 -6.61 7.73 -1.40
CA ASN A 279 -5.72 8.02 -0.29
C ASN A 279 -4.29 7.54 -0.60
N ASN A 280 -3.55 8.35 -1.37
CA ASN A 280 -2.21 8.04 -1.85
C ASN A 280 -1.09 8.70 -1.05
N ALA A 281 -1.31 9.89 -0.50
CA ALA A 281 -0.29 10.61 0.25
C ALA A 281 0.24 9.78 1.43
N GLY A 282 1.54 9.92 1.71
CA GLY A 282 2.14 9.35 2.90
C GLY A 282 3.61 9.74 3.08
N VAL A 283 4.09 9.61 4.31
CA VAL A 283 5.46 9.90 4.73
C VAL A 283 6.25 8.61 5.00
N SER A 284 7.59 8.68 4.93
CA SER A 284 8.46 7.54 5.27
C SER A 284 8.42 7.19 6.76
N GLY A 285 8.05 8.14 7.62
CA GLY A 285 8.11 8.01 9.08
C GLY A 285 9.49 8.31 9.66
N ALA A 286 9.70 7.92 10.92
CA ALA A 286 10.88 8.25 11.71
C ALA A 286 12.17 7.57 11.20
N GLU A 287 12.04 6.38 10.63
CA GLU A 287 13.17 5.53 10.21
C GLU A 287 14.10 5.13 11.37
N GLU A 288 13.53 4.76 12.50
CA GLU A 288 14.24 4.39 13.73
C GLU A 288 13.71 3.07 14.30
N MET A 289 14.52 2.39 15.11
CA MET A 289 14.00 1.31 15.97
C MET A 289 13.00 1.88 16.97
N ALA A 290 12.04 1.10 17.42
CA ALA A 290 10.99 1.56 18.33
C ALA A 290 11.54 2.16 19.63
N VAL A 291 12.65 1.62 20.15
CA VAL A 291 13.33 2.11 21.37
C VAL A 291 14.02 3.46 21.19
N ASP A 292 14.33 3.85 19.95
CA ASP A 292 14.97 5.13 19.63
C ASP A 292 13.95 6.18 19.18
N MET A 293 12.76 5.74 18.79
CA MET A 293 11.74 6.56 18.18
C MET A 293 11.12 7.56 19.16
N ASP A 294 11.00 8.81 18.72
CA ASP A 294 10.25 9.83 19.43
C ASP A 294 8.74 9.63 19.28
N LEU A 295 8.00 9.89 20.37
CA LEU A 295 6.55 9.79 20.39
C LEU A 295 5.89 10.73 19.38
N GLN A 296 6.44 11.94 19.22
CA GLN A 296 5.92 12.88 18.22
C GLN A 296 6.16 12.40 16.80
N ALA A 297 7.31 11.76 16.52
CA ALA A 297 7.60 11.20 15.20
C ALA A 297 6.63 10.05 14.87
N TRP A 298 6.38 9.16 15.84
CA TRP A 298 5.33 8.13 15.73
C TRP A 298 3.96 8.73 15.39
N ARG A 299 3.51 9.71 16.19
CA ARG A 299 2.20 10.37 16.00
C ARG A 299 2.10 11.07 14.65
N ASN A 300 3.15 11.75 14.20
CA ASN A 300 3.20 12.38 12.88
C ASN A 300 2.98 11.36 11.76
N THR A 301 3.60 10.19 11.86
CA THR A 301 3.40 9.10 10.88
C THR A 301 1.97 8.57 10.89
N GLN A 302 1.39 8.30 12.08
CA GLN A 302 0.01 7.82 12.17
C GLN A 302 -1.00 8.87 11.67
N ASN A 303 -0.79 10.15 12.02
CA ASN A 303 -1.62 11.26 11.57
C ASN A 303 -1.61 11.37 10.04
N ALA A 304 -0.41 11.42 9.45
CA ALA A 304 -0.25 11.62 8.01
C ALA A 304 -0.70 10.43 7.16
N ASN A 305 -0.46 9.20 7.61
CA ASN A 305 -0.66 8.00 6.79
C ASN A 305 -1.97 7.25 7.10
N LEU A 306 -2.50 7.32 8.32
CA LEU A 306 -3.60 6.46 8.76
C LEU A 306 -4.84 7.26 9.14
N ILE A 307 -4.71 8.19 10.07
CA ILE A 307 -5.83 9.00 10.57
C ILE A 307 -6.36 9.92 9.48
N SER A 308 -5.49 10.51 8.65
CA SER A 308 -5.85 11.32 7.48
C SER A 308 -6.80 10.60 6.52
N ASN A 309 -6.53 9.31 6.26
CA ASN A 309 -7.36 8.48 5.38
C ASN A 309 -8.76 8.31 5.96
N TYR A 310 -8.87 7.97 7.25
CA TYR A 310 -10.16 7.82 7.91
C TYR A 310 -10.93 9.15 7.95
N ALA A 311 -10.25 10.26 8.23
CA ALA A 311 -10.88 11.59 8.23
C ALA A 311 -11.46 11.94 6.85
N LEU A 312 -10.73 11.68 5.77
CA LEU A 312 -11.26 11.85 4.42
C LEU A 312 -12.43 10.91 4.14
N MET A 313 -12.37 9.63 4.57
CA MET A 313 -13.48 8.69 4.46
C MET A 313 -14.73 9.24 5.15
N HIS A 314 -14.61 9.65 6.41
CA HIS A 314 -15.71 10.24 7.18
C HIS A 314 -16.37 11.42 6.45
N MET A 315 -15.56 12.28 5.80
CA MET A 315 -16.08 13.45 5.06
C MET A 315 -16.80 13.07 3.74
N VAL A 316 -16.33 12.06 3.01
CA VAL A 316 -16.87 11.71 1.68
C VAL A 316 -17.97 10.65 1.70
N VAL A 317 -17.96 9.74 2.69
CA VAL A 317 -18.88 8.60 2.78
C VAL A 317 -20.34 9.02 2.77
N PRO A 318 -20.79 10.05 3.53
CA PRO A 318 -22.19 10.46 3.50
C PRO A 318 -22.67 10.89 2.11
N MET A 319 -21.81 11.59 1.35
CA MET A 319 -22.13 12.01 -0.02
C MET A 319 -22.15 10.82 -0.98
N MET A 320 -21.17 9.91 -0.89
CA MET A 320 -21.11 8.72 -1.73
C MET A 320 -22.31 7.80 -1.51
N LYS A 321 -22.76 7.62 -0.26
CA LYS A 321 -24.00 6.91 0.07
C LYS A 321 -25.22 7.62 -0.51
N ARG A 322 -25.36 8.94 -0.33
CA ARG A 322 -26.49 9.71 -0.90
C ARG A 322 -26.58 9.64 -2.42
N GLN A 323 -25.45 9.63 -3.13
CA GLN A 323 -25.44 9.51 -4.60
C GLN A 323 -25.55 8.05 -5.08
N GLY A 324 -25.62 7.07 -4.17
CA GLY A 324 -25.81 5.65 -4.46
C GLY A 324 -24.59 4.94 -5.04
N SER A 325 -23.41 5.56 -5.05
CA SER A 325 -22.18 4.92 -5.53
C SER A 325 -20.92 5.62 -5.02
N GLY A 326 -19.84 4.87 -4.82
CA GLY A 326 -18.51 5.44 -4.55
C GLY A 326 -17.41 4.38 -4.59
N TYR A 327 -16.16 4.83 -4.69
CA TYR A 327 -14.98 3.98 -4.52
C TYR A 327 -13.97 4.70 -3.64
N ILE A 328 -13.53 4.05 -2.57
CA ILE A 328 -12.43 4.51 -1.73
C ILE A 328 -11.26 3.55 -1.93
N LEU A 329 -10.08 4.08 -2.23
CA LEU A 329 -8.86 3.30 -2.42
C LEU A 329 -7.76 3.80 -1.50
N ASN A 330 -7.25 2.92 -0.65
CA ASN A 330 -6.06 3.19 0.17
C ASN A 330 -4.78 2.67 -0.51
N VAL A 331 -3.78 3.54 -0.68
CA VAL A 331 -2.44 3.12 -1.13
C VAL A 331 -1.61 2.69 0.08
N SER A 332 -1.76 1.42 0.44
CA SER A 332 -0.97 0.74 1.46
C SER A 332 0.43 0.39 0.93
N SER A 333 1.05 -0.65 1.47
CA SER A 333 2.34 -1.17 1.06
C SER A 333 2.40 -2.65 1.38
N TYR A 334 3.13 -3.42 0.59
CA TYR A 334 3.47 -4.81 0.89
C TYR A 334 4.04 -4.95 2.32
N PHE A 335 4.82 -3.96 2.77
CA PHE A 335 5.40 -3.94 4.12
C PHE A 335 4.41 -3.58 5.25
N GLY A 336 3.13 -3.36 4.92
CA GLY A 336 2.01 -3.38 5.87
C GLY A 336 1.45 -4.79 6.10
N GLY A 337 1.97 -5.80 5.40
CA GLY A 337 1.51 -7.20 5.46
C GLY A 337 0.29 -7.43 4.58
N GLU A 338 -0.24 -8.65 4.67
CA GLU A 338 -1.48 -9.06 3.99
C GLU A 338 -2.45 -9.70 4.98
N LYS A 339 -3.68 -9.99 4.55
CA LYS A 339 -4.72 -10.56 5.41
C LYS A 339 -4.21 -11.83 6.09
N PHE A 340 -4.42 -11.93 7.41
CA PHE A 340 -3.92 -13.00 8.28
C PHE A 340 -2.40 -13.12 8.45
N LEU A 341 -1.57 -12.43 7.68
CA LEU A 341 -0.12 -12.64 7.65
C LEU A 341 0.66 -11.31 7.74
N ALA A 342 1.03 -10.95 8.98
CA ALA A 342 1.84 -9.78 9.26
C ALA A 342 3.25 -9.91 8.65
N VAL A 343 3.95 -8.79 8.50
CA VAL A 343 5.34 -8.74 8.06
C VAL A 343 6.11 -7.78 8.97
N SER A 344 7.31 -8.17 9.37
CA SER A 344 8.19 -7.29 10.14
C SER A 344 8.86 -6.29 9.21
N TYR A 345 8.95 -5.03 9.65
CA TYR A 345 9.68 -4.01 8.91
C TYR A 345 10.61 -3.20 9.82
N PRO A 346 11.73 -3.80 10.26
CA PRO A 346 12.62 -3.18 11.24
C PRO A 346 13.15 -1.81 10.81
N ASN A 347 13.30 -0.93 11.80
CA ASN A 347 13.57 0.49 11.73
C ASN A 347 12.42 1.31 11.13
N ARG A 348 11.22 0.74 10.94
CA ARG A 348 10.08 1.37 10.22
C ARG A 348 8.75 1.04 10.87
N THR A 349 8.74 0.84 12.18
CA THR A 349 7.60 0.36 12.94
C THR A 349 6.37 1.26 12.81
N ASP A 350 6.54 2.57 12.91
CA ASP A 350 5.49 3.57 12.70
C ASP A 350 4.88 3.48 11.28
N TYR A 351 5.74 3.38 10.27
CA TYR A 351 5.31 3.21 8.89
C TYR A 351 4.56 1.90 8.68
N ALA A 352 5.10 0.78 9.17
CA ALA A 352 4.51 -0.54 9.04
C ALA A 352 3.11 -0.59 9.65
N VAL A 353 2.96 -0.04 10.86
CA VAL A 353 1.67 0.10 11.54
C VAL A 353 0.72 0.96 10.72
N SER A 354 1.16 2.12 10.22
CA SER A 354 0.28 2.98 9.43
C SER A 354 -0.22 2.29 8.15
N LYS A 355 0.65 1.53 7.46
CA LYS A 355 0.30 0.81 6.23
C LYS A 355 -0.56 -0.42 6.50
N ALA A 356 -0.28 -1.16 7.57
CA ALA A 356 -1.17 -2.22 8.05
C ALA A 356 -2.55 -1.67 8.41
N GLY A 357 -2.62 -0.50 9.07
CA GLY A 357 -3.87 0.19 9.39
C GLY A 357 -4.69 0.55 8.16
N GLN A 358 -4.05 1.08 7.11
CA GLN A 358 -4.72 1.37 5.84
C GLN A 358 -5.41 0.14 5.21
N ARG A 359 -4.76 -1.03 5.28
CA ARG A 359 -5.33 -2.32 4.85
C ARG A 359 -6.37 -2.84 5.84
N ALA A 360 -6.12 -2.75 7.14
CA ALA A 360 -7.02 -3.22 8.17
C ALA A 360 -8.36 -2.47 8.15
N MET A 361 -8.36 -1.17 7.82
CA MET A 361 -9.60 -0.43 7.57
C MET A 361 -10.41 -1.06 6.44
N VAL A 362 -9.77 -1.42 5.33
CA VAL A 362 -10.44 -2.10 4.21
C VAL A 362 -11.08 -3.42 4.65
N GLU A 363 -10.30 -4.26 5.33
CA GLU A 363 -10.74 -5.59 5.78
C GLU A 363 -11.92 -5.55 6.77
N SER A 364 -11.97 -4.53 7.63
CA SER A 364 -12.93 -4.46 8.74
C SER A 364 -14.10 -3.52 8.47
N MET A 365 -13.90 -2.47 7.66
CA MET A 365 -14.86 -1.39 7.51
C MET A 365 -15.63 -1.42 6.18
N ALA A 366 -15.19 -2.18 5.18
CA ALA A 366 -15.88 -2.26 3.88
C ALA A 366 -17.36 -2.68 4.00
N ARG A 367 -17.69 -3.55 4.96
CA ARG A 367 -19.07 -3.96 5.26
C ARG A 367 -19.98 -2.78 5.64
N HIS A 368 -19.44 -1.76 6.31
CA HIS A 368 -20.17 -0.57 6.74
C HIS A 368 -20.30 0.48 5.64
N LEU A 369 -19.52 0.35 4.58
CA LEU A 369 -19.53 1.26 3.43
C LEU A 369 -20.44 0.76 2.31
N GLY A 370 -20.62 -0.55 2.19
CA GLY A 370 -21.60 -1.15 1.30
C GLY A 370 -23.06 -0.81 1.69
N PRO A 371 -24.01 -1.06 0.78
CA PRO A 371 -23.82 -1.59 -0.58
C PRO A 371 -23.34 -0.55 -1.61
N GLU A 372 -23.32 0.74 -1.27
CA GLU A 372 -23.08 1.81 -2.25
C GLU A 372 -21.59 2.00 -2.58
N ILE A 373 -20.70 1.78 -1.61
CA ILE A 373 -19.30 2.17 -1.71
C ILE A 373 -18.39 0.94 -1.74
N GLN A 374 -17.58 0.83 -2.78
CA GLN A 374 -16.45 -0.10 -2.81
C GLN A 374 -15.29 0.48 -1.98
N PHE A 375 -14.70 -0.32 -1.10
CA PHE A 375 -13.54 0.09 -0.33
C PHE A 375 -12.45 -0.96 -0.42
N ASN A 376 -11.32 -0.60 -1.04
CA ASN A 376 -10.21 -1.51 -1.29
C ASN A 376 -8.87 -0.84 -1.01
N ALA A 377 -7.80 -1.64 -0.98
CA ALA A 377 -6.43 -1.14 -0.93
C ALA A 377 -5.59 -1.66 -2.10
N ILE A 378 -4.47 -0.99 -2.35
CA ILE A 378 -3.34 -1.57 -3.08
C ILE A 378 -2.13 -1.67 -2.15
N ALA A 379 -1.32 -2.72 -2.28
CA ALA A 379 -0.12 -2.94 -1.47
C ALA A 379 1.11 -3.21 -2.36
N PRO A 380 1.65 -2.18 -3.06
CA PRO A 380 2.88 -2.32 -3.82
C PRO A 380 4.09 -2.55 -2.89
N GLY A 381 5.10 -3.24 -3.44
CA GLY A 381 6.43 -3.35 -2.85
C GLY A 381 7.28 -2.11 -3.16
N PRO A 382 8.60 -2.27 -3.34
CA PRO A 382 9.43 -1.22 -3.94
C PRO A 382 8.99 -0.93 -5.37
N VAL A 383 8.87 0.35 -5.70
CA VAL A 383 8.38 0.84 -6.99
C VAL A 383 9.48 1.64 -7.66
N ASP A 384 9.78 1.30 -8.90
CA ASP A 384 10.82 1.97 -9.68
C ASP A 384 10.35 3.36 -10.15
N GLY A 385 11.18 4.37 -9.89
CA GLY A 385 10.87 5.78 -10.09
C GLY A 385 11.83 6.70 -9.34
N ASP A 386 11.65 8.00 -9.54
CA ASP A 386 12.56 9.06 -9.06
C ASP A 386 12.85 8.98 -7.55
N ARG A 387 11.82 8.65 -6.75
CA ARG A 387 11.97 8.53 -5.30
C ARG A 387 12.86 7.35 -4.90
N LEU A 388 12.75 6.22 -5.60
CA LEU A 388 13.57 5.03 -5.31
C LEU A 388 15.02 5.25 -5.76
N ALA A 389 15.21 5.80 -6.95
CA ALA A 389 16.52 6.07 -7.54
C ALA A 389 17.31 7.16 -6.78
N GLY A 390 16.62 8.21 -6.33
CA GLY A 390 17.24 9.43 -5.82
C GLY A 390 17.66 10.36 -6.95
N LEU A 391 17.28 11.64 -6.85
CA LEU A 391 17.59 12.67 -7.84
C LEU A 391 18.15 13.92 -7.17
N GLY A 392 18.94 14.71 -7.92
CA GLY A 392 19.43 16.01 -7.48
C GLY A 392 20.34 15.96 -6.25
N GLY A 393 21.25 14.98 -6.20
CA GLY A 393 22.19 14.80 -5.08
C GLY A 393 21.58 14.17 -3.82
N LYS A 394 20.29 13.78 -3.85
CA LYS A 394 19.66 13.03 -2.75
C LYS A 394 19.92 11.53 -2.92
N PRO A 395 20.30 10.81 -1.84
CA PRO A 395 20.53 9.37 -1.92
C PRO A 395 19.24 8.62 -2.24
N GLY A 396 19.35 7.55 -3.02
CA GLY A 396 18.23 6.64 -3.29
C GLY A 396 17.76 5.92 -2.03
N LEU A 397 16.55 5.32 -2.05
CA LEU A 397 15.97 4.69 -0.86
C LEU A 397 16.80 3.50 -0.35
N PHE A 398 17.44 2.73 -1.24
CA PHE A 398 18.32 1.62 -0.83
C PHE A 398 19.60 2.12 -0.17
N GLU A 399 20.19 3.20 -0.68
CA GLU A 399 21.37 3.83 -0.10
C GLU A 399 21.06 4.45 1.27
N ARG A 400 19.94 5.19 1.37
CA ARG A 400 19.41 5.72 2.63
C ARG A 400 19.22 4.61 3.67
N ARG A 401 18.67 3.46 3.26
CA ARG A 401 18.51 2.29 4.15
C ARG A 401 19.84 1.64 4.51
N GLY A 402 20.80 1.56 3.57
CA GLY A 402 22.15 1.06 3.83
C GLY A 402 22.87 1.88 4.91
N ARG A 403 22.79 3.21 4.82
CA ARG A 403 23.31 4.14 5.84
C ARG A 403 22.69 3.89 7.22
N LEU A 404 21.35 3.83 7.27
CA LEU A 404 20.59 3.59 8.49
C LEU A 404 20.94 2.24 9.16
N ILE A 405 21.20 1.19 8.37
CA ILE A 405 21.61 -0.12 8.89
C ILE A 405 22.95 -0.01 9.61
N LEU A 406 23.93 0.71 9.03
CA LEU A 406 25.25 0.87 9.63
C LEU A 406 25.20 1.70 10.92
N GLU A 407 24.43 2.80 10.91
CA GLU A 407 24.18 3.64 12.10
C GLU A 407 23.58 2.82 13.26
N ASN A 408 22.54 2.03 12.98
CA ASN A 408 21.92 1.18 14.00
C ASN A 408 22.84 0.05 14.47
N LYS A 409 23.64 -0.56 13.58
CA LYS A 409 24.64 -1.55 13.97
C LYS A 409 25.66 -0.96 14.96
N ARG A 410 26.17 0.24 14.68
CA ARG A 410 27.10 0.94 15.58
C ARG A 410 26.45 1.27 16.92
N LEU A 411 25.25 1.85 16.90
CA LEU A 411 24.51 2.18 18.12
C LEU A 411 24.24 0.94 18.97
N ASN A 412 23.74 -0.14 18.37
CA ASN A 412 23.48 -1.40 19.06
C ASN A 412 24.76 -2.02 19.64
N ALA A 413 25.89 -1.93 18.94
CA ALA A 413 27.16 -2.44 19.44
C ALA A 413 27.68 -1.65 20.65
N VAL A 414 27.66 -0.31 20.58
CA VAL A 414 28.05 0.56 21.71
C VAL A 414 27.11 0.36 22.90
N TYR A 415 25.81 0.32 22.65
CA TYR A 415 24.81 0.06 23.68
C TYR A 415 24.99 -1.32 24.32
N ALA A 416 25.19 -2.38 23.52
CA ALA A 416 25.41 -3.73 24.03
C ALA A 416 26.66 -3.83 24.91
N ALA A 417 27.77 -3.21 24.50
CA ALA A 417 28.99 -3.18 25.30
C ALA A 417 28.79 -2.40 26.62
N THR A 418 28.03 -1.30 26.58
CA THR A 418 27.65 -0.52 27.76
C THR A 418 26.82 -1.34 28.74
N ILE A 419 25.75 -1.99 28.27
CA ILE A 419 24.88 -2.81 29.11
C ILE A 419 25.63 -4.03 29.67
N LYS A 420 26.51 -4.68 28.89
CA LYS A 420 27.34 -5.79 29.39
C LYS A 420 28.28 -5.36 30.52
N ALA A 421 28.90 -4.18 30.40
CA ALA A 421 29.73 -3.61 31.46
C ALA A 421 28.89 -3.31 32.72
N ILE A 422 27.71 -2.69 32.57
CA ILE A 422 26.77 -2.45 33.68
C ILE A 422 26.38 -3.76 34.38
N ARG A 423 26.07 -4.82 33.61
CA ARG A 423 25.74 -6.15 34.15
C ARG A 423 26.90 -6.79 34.92
N ARG A 424 28.16 -6.39 34.65
CA ARG A 424 29.35 -6.79 35.42
C ARG A 424 29.62 -5.91 36.65
N GLY A 425 28.77 -4.92 36.90
CA GLY A 425 28.87 -4.04 38.07
C GLY A 425 29.60 -2.72 37.81
N GLU A 426 29.94 -2.40 36.55
CA GLU A 426 30.51 -1.09 36.22
C GLU A 426 29.46 0.02 36.37
N ASP A 427 29.86 1.16 36.91
CA ASP A 427 28.99 2.31 37.07
C ASP A 427 28.72 3.00 35.71
N VAL A 428 27.45 3.27 35.41
CA VAL A 428 27.02 3.85 34.14
C VAL A 428 27.59 5.26 33.90
N GLU A 429 27.75 6.07 34.95
CA GLU A 429 28.27 7.43 34.81
C GLU A 429 29.77 7.39 34.48
N SER A 430 30.52 6.47 35.10
CA SER A 430 31.91 6.17 34.74
C SER A 430 32.04 5.71 33.28
N ILE A 431 31.16 4.82 32.82
CA ILE A 431 31.13 4.37 31.42
C ILE A 431 30.91 5.55 30.47
N LEU A 432 29.91 6.39 30.73
CA LEU A 432 29.58 7.54 29.90
C LEU A 432 30.74 8.55 29.84
N VAL A 433 31.41 8.81 30.95
CA VAL A 433 32.62 9.68 30.99
C VAL A 433 33.73 9.13 30.10
N ARG A 434 33.89 7.80 30.02
CA ARG A 434 34.90 7.18 29.14
C ARG A 434 34.48 7.26 27.69
N LEU A 435 33.22 6.91 27.38
CA LEU A 435 32.67 7.03 26.03
C LEU A 435 32.71 8.47 25.51
N ALA A 436 32.60 9.47 26.38
CA ALA A 436 32.68 10.88 26.02
C ALA A 436 34.02 11.26 25.39
N ARG A 437 35.12 10.54 25.70
CA ARG A 437 36.42 10.73 25.06
C ARG A 437 36.38 10.41 23.55
N ASN A 438 35.52 9.47 23.16
CA ASN A 438 35.16 9.13 21.78
C ASN A 438 36.35 8.90 20.84
N ASP A 439 37.42 8.26 21.34
CA ASP A 439 38.62 7.93 20.56
C ASP A 439 38.88 6.42 20.66
N THR A 440 38.75 5.71 19.54
CA THR A 440 38.85 4.24 19.51
C THR A 440 40.24 3.73 19.90
N VAL A 441 41.31 4.45 19.55
CA VAL A 441 42.68 4.06 19.85
C VAL A 441 42.97 4.23 21.34
N GLN A 442 42.56 5.36 21.92
CA GLN A 442 42.72 5.57 23.37
C GLN A 442 41.88 4.59 24.17
N LEU A 443 40.61 4.41 23.78
CA LEU A 443 39.68 3.53 24.48
C LEU A 443 40.13 2.06 24.42
N SER A 444 40.77 1.62 23.34
CA SER A 444 41.23 0.23 23.21
C SER A 444 42.42 -0.13 24.09
N HIS A 445 43.30 0.83 24.41
CA HIS A 445 44.55 0.58 25.14
C HIS A 445 44.51 1.03 26.61
N ASP A 446 43.54 1.88 26.99
CA ASP A 446 43.35 2.29 28.38
C ASP A 446 42.80 1.11 29.20
N LYS A 447 43.64 0.54 30.07
CA LYS A 447 43.27 -0.57 30.96
C LYS A 447 42.19 -0.20 31.98
N ALA A 448 42.00 1.09 32.28
CA ALA A 448 40.89 1.52 33.11
C ALA A 448 39.58 1.14 32.40
N VAL A 449 39.44 1.47 31.11
CA VAL A 449 38.56 0.88 30.08
C VAL A 449 37.76 -0.41 30.42
N PRO A 450 36.43 -0.53 30.63
CA PRO A 450 35.83 -1.87 30.78
C PRO A 450 36.10 -2.73 29.54
N ALA A 451 36.35 -4.03 29.73
CA ALA A 451 36.85 -4.91 28.68
C ALA A 451 35.99 -4.91 27.42
N GLU A 452 34.66 -4.88 27.58
CA GLU A 452 33.68 -4.85 26.51
C GLU A 452 33.81 -3.62 25.62
N LEU A 453 34.07 -2.45 26.22
CA LEU A 453 34.28 -1.20 25.49
C LEU A 453 35.64 -1.18 24.79
N ARG A 454 36.68 -1.78 25.40
CA ARG A 454 38.00 -1.92 24.76
C ARG A 454 37.93 -2.83 23.53
N GLU A 455 37.28 -3.99 23.66
CA GLU A 455 37.07 -4.94 22.56
C GLU A 455 36.26 -4.31 21.43
N LEU A 456 35.18 -3.58 21.76
CA LEU A 456 34.41 -2.83 20.79
C LEU A 456 35.25 -1.77 20.07
N ALA A 457 36.05 -1.00 20.80
CA ALA A 457 36.92 0.02 20.23
C ALA A 457 37.96 -0.59 19.27
N LEU A 458 38.55 -1.74 19.64
CA LEU A 458 39.46 -2.52 18.79
C LEU A 458 38.77 -3.08 17.53
N ALA A 459 37.48 -3.42 17.61
CA ALA A 459 36.71 -3.87 16.45
C ALA A 459 36.46 -2.68 15.51
N CYS A 460 35.93 -1.57 16.03
CA CYS A 460 35.63 -0.35 15.26
C CYS A 460 36.87 0.20 14.55
N ALA A 461 38.03 0.19 15.22
CA ALA A 461 39.29 0.64 14.64
C ALA A 461 39.74 -0.14 13.39
N ARG A 462 39.16 -1.32 13.11
CA ARG A 462 39.46 -2.14 11.93
C ARG A 462 38.46 -1.96 10.79
N GLU A 463 37.41 -1.17 10.98
CA GLU A 463 36.31 -1.04 10.02
C GLU A 463 36.51 0.12 9.01
N GLY A 464 37.52 0.96 9.20
CA GLY A 464 37.81 2.15 8.38
C GLY A 464 38.35 1.85 6.99
N ASP A 465 38.26 2.85 6.10
CA ASP A 465 38.76 2.79 4.73
C ASP A 465 39.45 4.10 4.27
N GLU A 466 40.25 4.74 5.15
CA GLU A 466 40.97 6.03 4.96
C GLU A 466 40.11 7.26 4.57
N SER A 467 38.93 7.05 3.99
CA SER A 467 38.00 8.03 3.46
C SER A 467 36.96 8.49 4.49
N CYS A 468 36.93 7.83 5.65
CA CYS A 468 35.95 8.07 6.70
C CYS A 468 36.63 8.23 8.08
N CYS A 469 35.83 8.45 9.11
CA CYS A 469 36.33 8.60 10.48
C CYS A 469 35.63 7.73 11.53
N TRP A 470 34.69 6.85 11.15
CA TRP A 470 34.03 5.94 12.11
C TRP A 470 34.94 4.91 12.79
N ASP A 471 36.16 4.74 12.28
CA ASP A 471 37.21 3.90 12.81
C ASP A 471 37.96 4.58 13.94
N ARG A 472 37.97 5.92 13.94
CA ARG A 472 38.59 6.79 14.95
C ARG A 472 37.62 7.22 16.04
N TYR A 473 36.33 7.35 15.69
CA TYR A 473 35.27 7.78 16.59
C TYR A 473 34.18 6.71 16.73
N LEU A 474 33.79 6.38 17.97
CA LEU A 474 32.72 5.43 18.24
C LEU A 474 31.34 6.00 17.86
N LEU A 475 31.09 7.27 18.21
CA LEU A 475 29.79 7.91 18.16
C LEU A 475 29.84 9.25 17.40
N THR A 476 28.77 9.55 16.67
CA THR A 476 28.40 10.92 16.30
C THR A 476 27.57 11.55 17.42
N PRO A 477 27.38 12.89 17.45
CA PRO A 477 26.47 13.53 18.41
C PRO A 477 25.06 12.93 18.41
N MET A 478 24.51 12.63 17.23
CA MET A 478 23.20 11.99 17.08
C MET A 478 23.16 10.58 17.71
N LEU A 479 24.17 9.74 17.47
CA LEU A 479 24.21 8.39 18.05
C LEU A 479 24.44 8.43 19.57
N ALA A 480 25.23 9.39 20.04
CA ALA A 480 25.44 9.63 21.46
C ALA A 480 24.14 10.05 22.18
N ALA A 481 23.31 10.90 21.54
CA ALA A 481 22.00 11.26 22.06
C ALA A 481 21.06 10.05 22.15
N LYS A 482 21.01 9.22 21.11
CA LYS A 482 20.23 7.98 21.12
C LYS A 482 20.71 7.01 22.19
N LEU A 483 22.03 6.89 22.41
CA LEU A 483 22.59 6.06 23.47
C LEU A 483 22.12 6.53 24.86
N ALA A 484 22.23 7.83 25.15
CA ALA A 484 21.77 8.41 26.40
C ALA A 484 20.26 8.21 26.61
N LYS A 485 19.47 8.42 25.54
CA LYS A 485 18.03 8.19 25.54
C LYS A 485 17.67 6.73 25.85
N ARG A 486 18.36 5.73 25.28
CA ARG A 486 18.15 4.31 25.62
C ARG A 486 18.46 4.04 27.09
N LEU A 487 19.58 4.55 27.60
CA LEU A 487 19.94 4.38 29.01
C LEU A 487 18.90 5.02 29.95
N ARG A 488 18.35 6.18 29.57
CA ARG A 488 17.27 6.83 30.34
C ARG A 488 15.97 6.04 30.27
N LEU A 489 15.52 5.67 29.07
CA LEU A 489 14.29 4.90 28.87
C LEU A 489 14.34 3.52 29.55
N GLY A 490 15.50 2.88 29.57
CA GLY A 490 15.73 1.62 30.29
C GLY A 490 15.87 1.77 31.81
N GLY A 491 15.83 3.00 32.33
CA GLY A 491 15.91 3.29 33.76
C GLY A 491 17.32 3.23 34.38
N PHE A 492 18.36 3.06 33.57
CA PHE A 492 19.75 2.96 34.05
C PHE A 492 20.29 4.26 34.66
N LEU A 493 19.63 5.40 34.36
CA LEU A 493 20.00 6.72 34.88
C LEU A 493 19.11 7.19 36.05
N LEU A 494 18.16 6.37 36.51
CA LEU A 494 17.26 6.75 37.61
C LEU A 494 18.03 6.96 38.92
N GLY A 495 17.75 8.06 39.61
CA GLY A 495 18.42 8.43 40.87
C GLY A 495 19.90 8.82 40.71
N ARG A 496 20.39 9.04 39.48
CA ARG A 496 21.79 9.40 39.18
C ARG A 496 21.93 10.87 38.78
N SER A 497 23.15 11.41 38.81
CA SER A 497 23.41 12.80 38.41
C SER A 497 23.08 13.07 36.93
N TRP A 498 23.13 12.01 36.11
CA TRP A 498 22.77 12.05 34.70
C TRP A 498 21.26 12.13 34.42
N ALA A 499 20.38 11.91 35.40
CA ALA A 499 18.93 11.92 35.18
C ALA A 499 18.42 13.26 34.58
N GLY A 500 18.98 14.38 35.05
CA GLY A 500 18.62 15.74 34.61
C GLY A 500 19.48 16.30 33.48
N LYS A 501 20.42 15.54 32.92
CA LYS A 501 21.28 16.02 31.82
C LYS A 501 20.59 15.85 30.47
N PRO A 502 20.82 16.79 29.52
CA PRO A 502 20.34 16.63 28.16
C PRO A 502 20.98 15.41 27.48
N ASP A 503 20.29 14.84 26.50
CA ASP A 503 20.81 13.72 25.71
C ASP A 503 21.95 14.13 24.77
N GLU A 504 22.01 15.40 24.42
CA GLU A 504 22.98 15.94 23.47
C GLU A 504 24.17 16.62 24.17
N GLY A 505 25.25 16.82 23.42
CA GLY A 505 26.37 17.68 23.85
C GLY A 505 27.30 17.09 24.93
N TRP A 506 27.18 15.80 25.26
CA TRP A 506 28.02 15.18 26.31
C TRP A 506 29.34 14.57 25.80
N LEU A 507 29.57 14.53 24.48
CA LEU A 507 30.85 14.09 23.90
C LEU A 507 31.91 15.19 24.06
N VAL A 508 33.10 14.83 24.53
CA VAL A 508 34.28 15.71 24.59
C VAL A 508 34.90 15.91 23.21
N ARG A 509 34.88 14.85 22.39
CA ARG A 509 35.41 14.87 21.03
C ARG A 509 34.36 14.34 20.06
N VAL A 510 34.18 15.02 18.95
CA VAL A 510 33.21 14.66 17.91
C VAL A 510 33.93 14.40 16.58
N PRO A 511 33.36 13.57 15.69
CA PRO A 511 33.83 13.45 14.32
C PRO A 511 33.88 14.83 13.64
N PRO A 512 34.91 15.13 12.84
CA PRO A 512 35.02 16.41 12.16
C PRO A 512 34.04 16.48 10.97
N ASP A 513 33.50 17.67 10.68
CA ASP A 513 32.44 17.84 9.67
C ASP A 513 32.94 17.71 8.22
N ASP A 514 34.25 17.85 7.99
CA ASP A 514 34.89 17.79 6.68
C ASP A 514 35.23 16.36 6.23
N VAL A 515 35.09 15.37 7.12
CA VAL A 515 35.33 13.95 6.80
C VAL A 515 34.05 13.14 7.00
N PRO A 516 33.62 12.35 6.00
CA PRO A 516 32.48 11.45 6.16
C PRO A 516 32.62 10.56 7.39
N TRP A 517 31.55 10.45 8.17
CA TRP A 517 31.56 9.52 9.30
C TRP A 517 31.60 8.08 8.80
N LEU A 518 30.68 7.69 7.92
CA LEU A 518 30.59 6.33 7.39
C LEU A 518 31.41 6.12 6.11
N PRO A 519 31.97 4.92 5.91
CA PRO A 519 32.61 4.53 4.66
C PRO A 519 31.59 4.30 3.53
N ALA A 520 31.76 5.03 2.42
CA ALA A 520 30.85 4.99 1.27
C ALA A 520 30.75 3.57 0.66
N ALA A 521 31.86 2.83 0.62
CA ALA A 521 31.90 1.46 0.12
C ALA A 521 30.99 0.52 0.94
N GLN A 522 30.88 0.73 2.25
CA GLN A 522 30.01 -0.10 3.09
C GLN A 522 28.54 0.25 2.92
N ILE A 523 28.22 1.54 2.77
CA ILE A 523 26.85 1.99 2.44
C ILE A 523 26.41 1.33 1.13
N ALA A 524 27.25 1.36 0.09
CA ALA A 524 26.97 0.74 -1.20
C ALA A 524 26.76 -0.78 -1.09
N ARG A 525 27.58 -1.48 -0.28
CA ARG A 525 27.43 -2.92 -0.03
C ARG A 525 26.10 -3.26 0.67
N GLU A 526 25.72 -2.52 1.71
CA GLU A 526 24.44 -2.76 2.40
C GLU A 526 23.25 -2.40 1.49
N ALA A 527 23.33 -1.31 0.72
CA ALA A 527 22.32 -0.94 -0.26
C ALA A 527 22.12 -2.03 -1.33
N ALA A 528 23.22 -2.58 -1.85
CA ALA A 528 23.18 -3.67 -2.82
C ALA A 528 22.53 -4.95 -2.25
N LYS A 529 22.81 -5.30 -0.98
CA LYS A 529 22.14 -6.42 -0.29
C LYS A 529 20.63 -6.21 -0.15
N VAL A 530 20.21 -4.99 0.22
CA VAL A 530 18.78 -4.66 0.31
C VAL A 530 18.12 -4.78 -1.06
N ARG A 531 18.75 -4.22 -2.10
CA ARG A 531 18.23 -4.27 -3.47
C ARG A 531 18.13 -5.72 -3.99
N SER A 532 19.19 -6.51 -3.85
CA SER A 532 19.21 -7.90 -4.33
C SER A 532 18.22 -8.78 -3.56
N GLY A 533 18.08 -8.56 -2.24
CA GLY A 533 17.13 -9.28 -1.41
C GLY A 533 15.68 -9.03 -1.79
N VAL A 534 15.32 -7.82 -2.25
CA VAL A 534 14.00 -7.55 -2.81
C VAL A 534 13.86 -8.19 -4.18
N LEU A 535 14.82 -7.97 -5.09
CA LEU A 535 14.73 -8.45 -6.47
C LEU A 535 14.61 -9.97 -6.56
N SER A 536 15.31 -10.71 -5.69
CA SER A 536 15.24 -12.18 -5.66
C SER A 536 13.88 -12.72 -5.21
N GLN A 537 13.01 -11.87 -4.67
CA GLN A 537 11.68 -12.21 -4.17
C GLN A 537 10.56 -11.77 -5.11
N LEU A 538 10.87 -11.20 -6.28
CA LEU A 538 9.88 -10.79 -7.27
C LEU A 538 9.64 -11.89 -8.30
N HIS A 539 8.43 -12.48 -8.31
CA HIS A 539 8.08 -13.50 -9.29
C HIS A 539 8.16 -13.01 -10.75
N LEU A 540 7.95 -11.71 -10.99
CA LEU A 540 8.04 -11.11 -12.33
C LEU A 540 9.47 -10.64 -12.69
N GLY A 541 10.46 -10.87 -11.81
CA GLY A 541 11.88 -10.59 -12.05
C GLY A 541 12.29 -9.13 -12.12
N LYS A 542 11.33 -8.18 -12.06
CA LYS A 542 11.59 -6.73 -12.07
C LYS A 542 10.66 -6.00 -11.10
N MET A 543 11.15 -4.87 -10.55
CA MET A 543 10.30 -3.97 -9.77
C MET A 543 9.27 -3.31 -10.70
N PRO A 544 8.01 -3.20 -10.29
CA PRO A 544 7.03 -2.45 -11.07
C PRO A 544 7.39 -0.96 -11.03
N THR A 545 7.18 -0.28 -12.14
CA THR A 545 7.33 1.18 -12.24
C THR A 545 6.14 1.91 -11.62
N GLU A 546 6.28 3.19 -11.30
CA GLU A 546 5.17 4.04 -10.85
C GLU A 546 4.00 4.03 -11.84
N GLY A 547 4.29 4.01 -13.15
CA GLY A 547 3.30 3.91 -14.22
C GLY A 547 2.55 2.56 -14.23
N GLU A 548 3.25 1.45 -14.04
CA GLU A 548 2.63 0.10 -13.99
C GLU A 548 1.71 -0.06 -12.75
N VAL A 549 2.13 0.45 -11.58
CA VAL A 549 1.28 0.44 -10.37
C VAL A 549 0.06 1.32 -10.55
N ALA A 550 0.23 2.52 -11.14
CA ALA A 550 -0.88 3.42 -11.42
C ALA A 550 -1.86 2.85 -12.47
N GLN A 551 -1.34 2.19 -13.50
CA GLN A 551 -2.14 1.52 -14.52
C GLN A 551 -3.00 0.41 -13.90
N ALA A 552 -2.40 -0.46 -13.08
CA ALA A 552 -3.14 -1.49 -12.35
C ALA A 552 -4.23 -0.86 -11.47
N THR A 553 -3.89 0.23 -10.77
CA THR A 553 -4.82 0.97 -9.92
C THR A 553 -6.03 1.49 -10.70
N VAL A 554 -5.82 2.09 -11.87
CA VAL A 554 -6.90 2.57 -12.74
C VAL A 554 -7.80 1.42 -13.20
N PHE A 555 -7.23 0.26 -13.55
CA PHE A 555 -8.05 -0.92 -13.88
C PHE A 555 -8.83 -1.47 -12.68
N PHE A 556 -8.25 -1.50 -11.47
CA PHE A 556 -8.99 -1.93 -10.28
C PHE A 556 -10.16 -0.99 -9.95
N LEU A 557 -9.98 0.31 -10.14
CA LEU A 557 -11.05 1.30 -9.94
C LEU A 557 -12.21 1.15 -10.94
N ALA A 558 -12.02 0.43 -12.05
CA ALA A 558 -13.08 0.22 -13.04
C ALA A 558 -14.02 -0.92 -12.64
N ASP A 559 -13.51 -1.89 -11.87
CA ASP A 559 -14.31 -3.00 -11.35
C ASP A 559 -15.41 -2.53 -10.40
N ARG A 560 -16.57 -3.21 -10.43
CA ARG A 560 -17.74 -2.90 -9.61
C ARG A 560 -18.15 -4.04 -8.67
N ALA A 561 -17.36 -5.11 -8.60
CA ALA A 561 -17.69 -6.32 -7.84
C ALA A 561 -16.85 -6.49 -6.57
N VAL A 562 -15.64 -5.93 -6.52
CA VAL A 562 -14.68 -6.15 -5.45
C VAL A 562 -14.81 -5.05 -4.38
N SER A 563 -14.94 -5.45 -3.12
CA SER A 563 -14.89 -4.59 -1.95
C SER A 563 -14.33 -5.38 -0.76
N GLY A 564 -13.56 -4.73 0.11
CA GLY A 564 -12.92 -5.37 1.27
C GLY A 564 -11.60 -6.07 0.95
N GLU A 565 -11.01 -5.81 -0.21
CA GLU A 565 -9.82 -6.52 -0.70
C GLU A 565 -8.58 -5.62 -0.85
N THR A 566 -7.40 -6.25 -0.82
CA THR A 566 -6.12 -5.58 -1.10
C THR A 566 -5.47 -6.16 -2.35
N PHE A 567 -5.36 -5.35 -3.40
CA PHE A 567 -4.67 -5.75 -4.62
C PHE A 567 -3.15 -5.65 -4.48
N MET A 568 -2.41 -6.51 -5.18
CA MET A 568 -0.95 -6.66 -5.01
C MET A 568 -0.17 -6.31 -6.30
N PRO A 569 -0.18 -5.04 -6.78
CA PRO A 569 0.62 -4.62 -7.94
C PRO A 569 2.10 -4.46 -7.56
N SER A 570 2.76 -5.55 -7.17
CA SER A 570 4.07 -5.55 -6.49
C SER A 570 5.23 -6.11 -7.32
N GLY A 571 4.99 -6.53 -8.58
CA GLY A 571 5.95 -7.34 -9.33
C GLY A 571 5.96 -8.81 -8.90
N GLY A 572 4.89 -9.26 -8.22
CA GLY A 572 4.83 -10.59 -7.62
C GLY A 572 5.79 -10.75 -6.43
N LEU A 573 5.91 -9.70 -5.60
CA LEU A 573 6.74 -9.74 -4.41
C LEU A 573 6.22 -10.80 -3.42
N ASN A 574 7.09 -11.72 -3.04
CA ASN A 574 6.79 -12.78 -2.09
C ASN A 574 7.91 -12.91 -1.04
N VAL A 575 7.67 -12.30 0.12
CA VAL A 575 8.49 -12.46 1.32
C VAL A 575 7.88 -13.58 2.15
N GLU A 576 8.55 -14.73 2.24
CA GLU A 576 8.08 -15.86 3.04
C GLU A 576 8.23 -15.59 4.54
N ARG A 577 7.17 -15.90 5.31
CA ARG A 577 7.11 -15.78 6.77
C ARG A 577 5.98 -16.62 7.36
N SER A 578 5.94 -16.75 8.69
CA SER A 578 4.97 -17.58 9.43
C SER A 578 4.29 -16.84 10.59
N THR A 579 4.22 -15.52 10.49
CA THR A 579 3.60 -14.56 11.41
C THR A 579 2.08 -14.47 11.18
N THR A 580 1.41 -15.63 11.24
CA THR A 580 -0.04 -15.72 11.12
C THR A 580 -0.72 -15.42 12.44
N GLU A 581 -1.93 -14.87 12.40
CA GLU A 581 -2.86 -14.95 13.55
C GLU A 581 -3.12 -16.43 13.87
N ARG A 582 -3.22 -16.78 15.15
CA ARG A 582 -3.48 -18.14 15.64
C ARG A 582 -4.57 -18.11 16.69
N GLU A 583 -5.31 -19.19 16.84
CA GLU A 583 -6.23 -19.38 17.95
C GLU A 583 -5.62 -20.33 18.98
N LEU A 584 -5.77 -20.00 20.27
CA LEU A 584 -5.11 -20.72 21.34
C LEU A 584 -5.76 -22.09 21.61
N PHE A 585 -4.97 -23.14 21.50
CA PHE A 585 -5.30 -24.47 22.04
C PHE A 585 -4.10 -25.15 22.71
N GLY A 586 -3.23 -24.38 23.39
CA GLY A 586 -2.05 -24.89 24.07
C GLY A 586 -1.85 -24.29 25.47
N SER A 587 -0.92 -24.86 26.23
CA SER A 587 -0.58 -24.43 27.59
C SER A 587 0.95 -24.33 27.78
N PRO A 588 1.44 -23.46 28.68
CA PRO A 588 2.84 -23.49 29.07
C PRO A 588 3.17 -24.78 29.83
N LYS A 589 4.44 -25.20 29.81
CA LYS A 589 4.93 -26.22 30.73
C LYS A 589 4.93 -25.67 32.16
N GLN A 590 4.60 -26.52 33.14
CA GLN A 590 4.58 -26.11 34.55
C GLN A 590 5.92 -25.54 35.01
N GLU A 591 7.05 -26.13 34.59
CA GLU A 591 8.41 -25.62 34.88
C GLU A 591 8.63 -24.15 34.47
N ARG A 592 8.01 -23.70 33.36
CA ARG A 592 8.08 -22.28 32.93
C ARG A 592 7.23 -21.38 33.81
N VAL A 593 6.10 -21.89 34.30
CA VAL A 593 5.22 -21.19 35.23
C VAL A 593 5.91 -21.06 36.58
N ASP A 594 6.54 -22.13 37.08
CA ASP A 594 7.25 -22.15 38.36
C ASP A 594 8.46 -21.19 38.37
N ALA A 595 9.06 -20.90 37.21
CA ALA A 595 10.13 -19.90 37.07
C ALA A 595 9.67 -18.45 37.37
N MET A 596 8.35 -18.21 37.49
CA MET A 596 7.77 -16.94 37.94
C MET A 596 7.84 -16.75 39.46
N ALA A 597 8.16 -17.80 40.22
CA ALA A 597 8.26 -17.71 41.68
C ALA A 597 9.23 -16.60 42.11
N GLY A 598 8.77 -15.73 43.02
CA GLY A 598 9.55 -14.62 43.54
C GLY A 598 9.74 -13.42 42.59
N LYS A 599 9.13 -13.44 41.39
CA LYS A 599 9.25 -12.35 40.40
C LYS A 599 8.21 -11.24 40.61
N THR A 600 8.41 -10.13 39.90
CA THR A 600 7.45 -9.01 39.82
C THR A 600 6.81 -9.01 38.42
N VAL A 601 5.50 -8.82 38.35
CA VAL A 601 4.75 -8.66 37.09
C VAL A 601 3.97 -7.36 37.09
N TRP A 602 3.85 -6.73 35.92
CA TRP A 602 3.13 -5.48 35.72
C TRP A 602 1.93 -5.72 34.81
N LEU A 603 0.75 -5.31 35.25
CA LEU A 603 -0.49 -5.38 34.48
C LEU A 603 -0.96 -3.94 34.25
N VAL A 604 -0.88 -3.48 33.00
CA VAL A 604 -1.28 -2.12 32.58
C VAL A 604 -2.67 -2.20 31.97
N GLY A 605 -3.63 -1.49 32.56
CA GLY A 605 -5.01 -1.51 32.11
C GLY A 605 -6.00 -0.92 33.11
N GLU A 606 -7.24 -0.74 32.68
CA GLU A 606 -8.31 -0.22 33.54
C GLU A 606 -9.65 -0.94 33.32
N HIS A 607 -10.25 -0.82 32.12
CA HIS A 607 -11.62 -1.31 31.90
C HIS A 607 -11.78 -2.84 31.83
N LEU A 608 -10.73 -3.60 31.48
CA LEU A 608 -10.76 -5.06 31.33
C LEU A 608 -10.60 -5.79 32.67
N VAL A 609 -11.49 -5.50 33.62
CA VAL A 609 -11.35 -5.91 35.03
C VAL A 609 -11.25 -7.42 35.19
N ASP A 610 -12.16 -8.20 34.59
CA ASP A 610 -12.19 -9.66 34.74
C ASP A 610 -10.90 -10.31 34.20
N TYR A 611 -10.47 -9.88 33.02
CA TYR A 611 -9.27 -10.37 32.35
C TYR A 611 -7.99 -10.07 33.13
N LEU A 612 -7.85 -8.83 33.62
CA LEU A 612 -6.71 -8.40 34.43
C LEU A 612 -6.72 -9.09 35.80
N ALA A 613 -7.89 -9.25 36.41
CA ALA A 613 -8.03 -9.91 37.70
C ALA A 613 -7.65 -11.39 37.62
N GLU A 614 -8.14 -12.11 36.61
CA GLU A 614 -7.80 -13.52 36.42
C GLU A 614 -6.32 -13.73 36.08
N SER A 615 -5.72 -12.82 35.32
CA SER A 615 -4.28 -12.85 35.03
C SER A 615 -3.45 -12.62 36.30
N ALA A 616 -3.83 -11.66 37.14
CA ALA A 616 -3.18 -11.41 38.42
C ALA A 616 -3.30 -12.62 39.36
N ARG A 617 -4.50 -13.22 39.48
CA ARG A 617 -4.71 -14.46 40.26
C ARG A 617 -3.83 -15.59 39.76
N SER A 618 -3.74 -15.76 38.44
CA SER A 618 -2.90 -16.79 37.81
C SER A 618 -1.41 -16.60 38.09
N PHE A 619 -0.91 -15.36 38.06
CA PHE A 619 0.48 -15.07 38.47
C PHE A 619 0.71 -15.27 39.97
N LEU A 620 -0.23 -14.85 40.83
CA LEU A 620 -0.15 -15.07 42.28
C LEU A 620 -0.12 -16.56 42.64
N ALA A 621 -0.88 -17.38 41.90
CA ALA A 621 -0.87 -18.83 42.01
C ALA A 621 0.47 -19.44 41.53
N ALA A 622 1.14 -18.82 40.56
CA ALA A 622 2.50 -19.17 40.12
C ALA A 622 3.60 -18.72 41.11
N GLY A 623 3.24 -18.14 42.25
CA GLY A 623 4.18 -17.76 43.30
C GLY A 623 4.94 -16.45 43.05
N VAL A 624 4.45 -15.57 42.17
CA VAL A 624 5.06 -14.24 42.01
C VAL A 624 5.06 -13.50 43.36
N ALA A 625 6.15 -12.77 43.62
CA ALA A 625 6.27 -11.96 44.84
C ALA A 625 5.35 -10.74 44.79
N ARG A 626 5.15 -10.17 43.60
CA ARG A 626 4.40 -8.93 43.44
C ARG A 626 3.69 -8.82 42.10
N VAL A 627 2.45 -8.36 42.13
CA VAL A 627 1.68 -7.89 40.96
C VAL A 627 1.49 -6.39 41.10
N VAL A 628 1.95 -5.61 40.13
CA VAL A 628 1.73 -4.16 40.07
C VAL A 628 0.65 -3.86 39.05
N LEU A 629 -0.46 -3.30 39.50
CA LEU A 629 -1.59 -2.88 38.68
C LEU A 629 -1.40 -1.40 38.31
N LEU A 630 -1.14 -1.12 37.04
CA LEU A 630 -0.97 0.24 36.52
C LEU A 630 -2.28 0.67 35.85
N ALA A 631 -3.09 1.45 36.58
CA ALA A 631 -4.40 1.91 36.13
C ALA A 631 -4.39 3.39 35.76
N MET A 632 -5.23 3.80 34.81
CA MET A 632 -5.33 5.20 34.39
C MET A 632 -5.77 6.10 35.55
N THR A 633 -6.73 5.65 36.34
CA THR A 633 -7.36 6.39 37.43
C THR A 633 -7.24 5.67 38.77
N ALA A 634 -7.38 6.42 39.87
CA ALA A 634 -7.44 5.85 41.22
C ALA A 634 -8.64 4.91 41.41
N ALA A 635 -9.79 5.26 40.81
CA ALA A 635 -11.01 4.45 40.87
C ALA A 635 -10.84 3.12 40.12
N GLY A 636 -10.26 3.15 38.92
CA GLY A 636 -9.93 1.95 38.15
C GLY A 636 -8.95 1.05 38.89
N GLY A 637 -7.90 1.63 39.49
CA GLY A 637 -6.95 0.89 40.32
C GLY A 637 -7.59 0.22 41.54
N ALA A 638 -8.52 0.92 42.21
CA ALA A 638 -9.26 0.37 43.35
C ALA A 638 -10.19 -0.78 42.92
N ALA A 639 -10.90 -0.64 41.79
CA ALA A 639 -11.76 -1.68 41.24
C ALA A 639 -10.96 -2.95 40.87
N LEU A 640 -9.82 -2.79 40.19
CA LEU A 640 -8.92 -3.90 39.87
C LEU A 640 -8.38 -4.57 41.14
N ARG A 641 -7.94 -3.79 42.13
CA ARG A 641 -7.43 -4.34 43.39
C ARG A 641 -8.48 -5.15 44.14
N ALA A 642 -9.73 -4.68 44.14
CA ALA A 642 -10.84 -5.39 44.77
C ALA A 642 -11.12 -6.75 44.08
N ALA A 643 -10.95 -6.85 42.77
CA ALA A 643 -11.21 -8.07 42.00
C ALA A 643 -10.14 -9.18 42.12
N VAL A 644 -8.90 -8.83 42.51
CA VAL A 644 -7.76 -9.78 42.53
C VAL A 644 -7.66 -10.62 43.81
N GLU A 645 -8.20 -10.15 44.94
CA GLU A 645 -8.09 -10.80 46.27
C GLU A 645 -6.64 -11.19 46.69
N GLY A 646 -5.63 -10.42 46.27
CA GLY A 646 -4.21 -10.79 46.42
C GLY A 646 -3.46 -10.26 47.66
N GLY A 647 -4.15 -9.57 48.58
CA GLY A 647 -3.58 -9.07 49.84
C GLY A 647 -2.47 -8.02 49.68
N ASP A 648 -1.34 -8.26 50.34
CA ASP A 648 -0.12 -7.41 50.37
C ASP A 648 0.79 -7.60 49.15
N ARG A 649 0.57 -8.65 48.35
CA ARG A 649 1.34 -8.92 47.12
C ARG A 649 0.85 -8.12 45.90
N VAL A 650 -0.24 -7.38 46.04
CA VAL A 650 -0.83 -6.57 44.96
C VAL A 650 -0.62 -5.11 45.26
N GLU A 651 0.01 -4.41 44.33
CA GLU A 651 0.24 -2.97 44.37
C GLU A 651 -0.55 -2.27 43.27
N THR A 652 -0.91 -1.01 43.50
CA THR A 652 -1.64 -0.19 42.52
C THR A 652 -0.89 1.11 42.30
N LEU A 653 -0.70 1.48 41.03
CA LEU A 653 -0.12 2.74 40.61
C LEU A 653 -1.07 3.46 39.67
N VAL A 654 -1.37 4.72 39.97
CA VAL A 654 -2.16 5.59 39.10
C VAL A 654 -1.25 6.22 38.08
N VAL A 655 -1.58 6.05 36.80
CA VAL A 655 -0.72 6.39 35.67
C VAL A 655 -0.98 7.80 35.12
N GLY A 656 -2.26 8.18 34.96
CA GLY A 656 -2.63 9.38 34.21
C GLY A 656 -2.18 9.34 32.74
N ASP A 657 -1.88 10.51 32.17
CA ASP A 657 -1.57 10.64 30.73
C ASP A 657 -0.14 10.22 30.34
N ASP A 658 0.76 10.10 31.32
CA ASP A 658 2.15 9.72 31.11
C ASP A 658 2.50 8.33 31.65
N ILE A 659 2.18 7.31 30.84
CA ILE A 659 2.53 5.92 31.12
C ILE A 659 4.04 5.70 31.26
N GLU A 660 4.87 6.47 30.57
CA GLU A 660 6.31 6.23 30.54
C GLU A 660 7.00 6.68 31.81
N ALA A 661 6.57 7.82 32.36
CA ALA A 661 7.00 8.28 33.68
C ALA A 661 6.51 7.34 34.79
N SER A 662 5.27 6.84 34.66
CA SER A 662 4.72 5.90 35.64
C SER A 662 5.45 4.56 35.66
N LEU A 663 5.91 4.08 34.49
CA LEU A 663 6.78 2.90 34.42
C LEU A 663 8.15 3.15 35.11
N ASP A 664 8.69 4.38 35.09
CA ASP A 664 9.90 4.71 35.87
C ASP A 664 9.66 4.71 37.37
N VAL A 665 8.49 5.18 37.81
CA VAL A 665 8.07 5.10 39.21
C VAL A 665 7.96 3.64 39.64
N ALA A 666 7.30 2.81 38.85
CA ALA A 666 7.18 1.38 39.13
C ALA A 666 8.55 0.68 39.16
N LEU A 667 9.44 1.02 38.22
CA LEU A 667 10.81 0.51 38.17
C LEU A 667 11.61 0.89 39.42
N THR A 668 11.48 2.13 39.88
CA THR A 668 12.17 2.63 41.08
C THR A 668 11.66 1.98 42.36
N GLN A 669 10.34 1.80 42.48
CA GLN A 669 9.72 1.27 43.70
C GLN A 669 9.84 -0.26 43.82
N TRP A 670 9.70 -0.99 42.71
CA TRP A 670 9.52 -2.44 42.74
C TRP A 670 10.50 -3.22 41.86
N GLY A 671 11.43 -2.54 41.20
CA GLY A 671 12.41 -3.14 40.30
C GLY A 671 11.81 -3.56 38.95
N PRO A 672 12.65 -4.13 38.06
CA PRO A 672 12.22 -4.49 36.71
C PRO A 672 11.22 -5.65 36.72
N PRO A 673 10.19 -5.62 35.85
CA PRO A 673 9.24 -6.71 35.74
C PRO A 673 9.83 -7.88 34.96
N THR A 674 9.45 -9.11 35.31
CA THR A 674 9.66 -10.28 34.45
C THR A 674 8.59 -10.35 33.35
N THR A 675 7.37 -9.90 33.64
CA THR A 675 6.28 -9.85 32.65
C THR A 675 5.60 -8.50 32.70
N ILE A 676 5.34 -7.92 31.54
CA ILE A 676 4.46 -6.76 31.38
C ILE A 676 3.32 -7.09 30.43
N VAL A 677 2.09 -6.96 30.93
CA VAL A 677 0.86 -7.11 30.13
C VAL A 677 0.31 -5.72 29.87
N SER A 678 0.25 -5.31 28.61
CA SER A 678 -0.26 -4.01 28.19
C SER A 678 -1.63 -4.19 27.56
N THR A 679 -2.65 -3.63 28.21
CA THR A 679 -4.03 -3.62 27.75
C THR A 679 -4.52 -2.17 27.58
N PRO A 680 -5.41 -1.88 26.62
CA PRO A 680 -5.95 -0.53 26.45
C PRO A 680 -6.73 -0.08 27.69
N PHE A 681 -6.59 1.20 28.06
CA PHE A 681 -7.27 1.73 29.24
C PHE A 681 -8.78 1.88 29.04
N LYS A 682 -9.23 2.20 27.82
CA LYS A 682 -10.62 2.50 27.48
C LYS A 682 -11.21 1.43 26.56
N PRO A 683 -12.54 1.17 26.63
CA PRO A 683 -13.23 0.36 25.64
C PRO A 683 -13.28 1.06 24.27
N LEU A 684 -13.54 0.29 23.22
CA LEU A 684 -13.76 0.84 21.88
C LEU A 684 -15.11 1.58 21.81
N PRO A 685 -15.22 2.64 20.99
CA PRO A 685 -16.51 3.23 20.68
C PRO A 685 -17.34 2.29 19.82
N ASP A 686 -18.66 2.25 20.03
CA ASP A 686 -19.60 1.52 19.15
C ASP A 686 -20.21 2.44 18.07
N ALA A 687 -19.34 3.17 17.37
CA ALA A 687 -19.72 4.06 16.27
C ALA A 687 -18.68 3.98 15.14
N LEU A 688 -19.14 4.13 13.89
CA LEU A 688 -18.27 4.17 12.72
C LEU A 688 -18.76 5.23 11.70
N PHE A 689 -19.48 4.85 10.65
CA PHE A 689 -19.93 5.81 9.61
C PHE A 689 -21.42 6.16 9.67
N ASP A 690 -22.23 5.29 10.29
CA ASP A 690 -23.68 5.44 10.35
C ASP A 690 -24.15 5.91 11.75
N GLY A 691 -25.38 6.38 11.84
CA GLY A 691 -26.01 6.86 13.08
C GLY A 691 -25.97 8.38 13.26
N ASP A 692 -26.58 8.87 14.35
CA ASP A 692 -26.69 10.30 14.65
C ASP A 692 -25.36 10.94 15.08
N ALA A 693 -24.41 10.13 15.57
CA ALA A 693 -23.09 10.54 16.01
C ALA A 693 -22.01 9.60 15.42
N PRO A 694 -21.70 9.70 14.12
CA PRO A 694 -20.65 8.89 13.50
C PRO A 694 -19.28 9.20 14.10
N LEU A 695 -18.39 8.23 14.08
CA LEU A 695 -17.01 8.40 14.53
C LEU A 695 -16.28 9.31 13.54
N ASP A 696 -15.86 10.47 14.01
CA ASP A 696 -15.14 11.45 13.21
C ASP A 696 -13.61 11.20 13.21
N GLY A 697 -12.87 12.05 12.51
CA GLY A 697 -11.42 11.94 12.44
C GLY A 697 -10.72 12.07 13.81
N ALA A 698 -11.27 12.85 14.74
CA ALA A 698 -10.71 13.03 16.08
C ALA A 698 -11.00 11.82 16.97
N GLY A 699 -12.23 11.27 16.91
CA GLY A 699 -12.60 10.04 17.60
C GLY A 699 -11.79 8.84 17.10
N PHE A 700 -11.56 8.71 15.79
CA PHE A 700 -10.68 7.67 15.27
C PHE A 700 -9.21 7.88 15.66
N ALA A 701 -8.74 9.13 15.75
CA ALA A 701 -7.42 9.43 16.30
C ALA A 701 -7.29 8.99 17.76
N ASP A 702 -8.33 9.15 18.59
CA ASP A 702 -8.35 8.63 19.97
C ASP A 702 -8.31 7.09 19.98
N VAL A 703 -8.99 6.39 19.06
CA VAL A 703 -8.86 4.93 18.91
C VAL A 703 -7.41 4.53 18.61
N VAL A 704 -6.74 5.23 17.69
CA VAL A 704 -5.32 4.99 17.38
C VAL A 704 -4.42 5.29 18.58
N GLU A 705 -4.66 6.37 19.31
CA GLU A 705 -3.87 6.75 20.48
C GLU A 705 -4.01 5.72 21.61
N THR A 706 -5.23 5.33 21.93
CA THR A 706 -5.56 4.43 23.05
C THR A 706 -5.23 2.97 22.79
N ASN A 707 -5.18 2.54 21.53
CA ASN A 707 -5.01 1.13 21.17
C ASN A 707 -3.75 0.81 20.36
N LEU A 708 -3.03 1.79 19.80
CA LEU A 708 -1.79 1.57 19.06
C LEU A 708 -0.64 2.37 19.68
N THR A 709 -0.80 3.69 19.84
CA THR A 709 0.23 4.53 20.46
C THR A 709 0.47 4.13 21.91
N HIS A 710 -0.58 3.76 22.66
CA HIS A 710 -0.46 3.22 24.02
C HIS A 710 0.53 2.05 24.10
N HIS A 711 0.35 1.02 23.26
CA HIS A 711 1.25 -0.14 23.25
C HIS A 711 2.65 0.21 22.79
N PHE A 712 2.81 1.14 21.83
CA PHE A 712 4.12 1.65 21.45
C PHE A 712 4.87 2.29 22.63
N ARG A 713 4.19 3.14 23.41
CA ARG A 713 4.77 3.81 24.59
C ARG A 713 5.22 2.82 25.66
N VAL A 714 4.40 1.80 25.93
CA VAL A 714 4.77 0.73 26.89
C VAL A 714 5.93 -0.10 26.35
N ALA A 715 5.83 -0.59 25.11
CA ALA A 715 6.82 -1.48 24.53
C ALA A 715 8.18 -0.82 24.32
N ARG A 716 8.24 0.45 23.91
CA ARG A 716 9.53 1.13 23.68
C ARG A 716 10.39 1.27 24.96
N LYS A 717 9.76 1.28 26.15
CA LYS A 717 10.49 1.16 27.42
C LYS A 717 10.76 -0.28 27.79
N ALA A 718 9.71 -1.13 27.77
CA ALA A 718 9.83 -2.51 28.20
C ALA A 718 10.83 -3.34 27.38
N SER A 719 11.05 -2.99 26.11
CA SER A 719 12.09 -3.57 25.25
C SER A 719 13.53 -3.36 25.77
N LEU A 720 13.71 -2.50 26.78
CA LEU A 720 15.00 -2.20 27.41
C LEU A 720 15.16 -2.82 28.81
N TYR A 721 14.21 -3.66 29.24
CA TYR A 721 14.26 -4.32 30.56
C TYR A 721 14.81 -5.75 30.45
N ASP A 722 15.89 -6.01 31.18
CA ASP A 722 16.54 -7.33 31.18
C ASP A 722 15.62 -8.42 31.73
N GLY A 723 15.48 -9.51 30.98
CA GLY A 723 14.68 -10.66 31.39
C GLY A 723 13.17 -10.43 31.35
N ALA A 724 12.70 -9.30 30.82
CA ALA A 724 11.28 -9.02 30.66
C ALA A 724 10.66 -9.76 29.46
N GLN A 725 9.36 -10.03 29.53
CA GLN A 725 8.51 -10.49 28.43
C GLN A 725 7.35 -9.50 28.27
N ILE A 726 7.09 -9.07 27.03
CA ILE A 726 6.00 -8.14 26.70
C ILE A 726 4.82 -8.92 26.13
N VAL A 727 3.65 -8.67 26.69
CA VAL A 727 2.37 -9.18 26.19
C VAL A 727 1.47 -7.99 25.85
N LEU A 728 1.19 -7.79 24.57
CA LEU A 728 0.30 -6.74 24.07
C LEU A 728 -1.10 -7.32 23.89
N VAL A 729 -2.14 -6.62 24.35
CA VAL A 729 -3.52 -7.14 24.31
C VAL A 729 -4.37 -6.24 23.44
N SER A 730 -4.89 -6.79 22.34
CA SER A 730 -5.84 -6.06 21.49
C SER A 730 -7.26 -6.09 22.08
N PRO A 731 -8.14 -5.16 21.67
CA PRO A 731 -9.40 -4.88 22.36
C PRO A 731 -10.37 -6.06 22.46
N ASP A 732 -11.24 -5.96 23.45
CA ASP A 732 -12.45 -6.75 23.63
C ASP A 732 -13.68 -6.07 23.01
N VAL A 733 -14.76 -6.83 22.85
CA VAL A 733 -16.11 -6.36 22.53
C VAL A 733 -17.07 -6.90 23.58
N GLU A 734 -17.76 -5.99 24.27
CA GLU A 734 -18.66 -6.35 25.36
C GLU A 734 -19.73 -7.38 24.94
N MET A 735 -19.90 -8.41 25.76
CA MET A 735 -20.86 -9.50 25.52
C MET A 735 -22.27 -8.94 25.28
N GLY A 736 -22.88 -9.37 24.17
CA GLY A 736 -24.23 -8.94 23.80
C GLY A 736 -24.29 -7.60 23.05
N GLN A 737 -23.17 -6.93 22.78
CA GLN A 737 -23.17 -5.80 21.86
C GLN A 737 -23.58 -6.25 20.45
N HIS A 738 -24.77 -5.81 20.04
CA HIS A 738 -25.35 -6.11 18.74
C HIS A 738 -24.81 -5.17 17.63
N GLY A 739 -24.07 -4.12 17.99
CA GLY A 739 -23.36 -3.24 17.05
C GLY A 739 -22.25 -3.97 16.26
N GLY A 740 -22.10 -3.60 14.98
CA GLY A 740 -21.01 -4.09 14.14
C GLY A 740 -19.74 -3.22 14.17
N ALA A 741 -19.80 -2.06 14.82
CA ALA A 741 -18.75 -1.04 14.78
C ALA A 741 -17.60 -1.37 15.73
N ALA A 742 -17.88 -1.62 17.02
CA ALA A 742 -16.85 -2.03 17.98
C ALA A 742 -16.10 -3.31 17.52
N PHE A 743 -16.84 -4.31 17.01
CA PHE A 743 -16.26 -5.54 16.46
C PHE A 743 -15.34 -5.30 15.24
N ALA A 744 -15.73 -4.37 14.36
CA ALA A 744 -14.89 -3.98 13.23
C ALA A 744 -13.62 -3.24 13.70
N LEU A 745 -13.76 -2.31 14.66
CA LEU A 745 -12.64 -1.57 15.24
C LEU A 745 -11.66 -2.48 15.99
N ALA A 746 -12.15 -3.47 16.73
CA ALA A 746 -11.29 -4.45 17.41
C ALA A 746 -10.48 -5.28 16.40
N ASN A 747 -11.13 -5.75 15.33
CA ASN A 747 -10.46 -6.48 14.25
C ASN A 747 -9.49 -5.60 13.44
N PHE A 748 -9.79 -4.29 13.30
CA PHE A 748 -8.87 -3.29 12.75
C PHE A 748 -7.61 -3.16 13.62
N VAL A 749 -7.78 -2.96 14.93
CA VAL A 749 -6.67 -2.83 15.88
C VAL A 749 -5.85 -4.12 15.90
N LYS A 750 -6.49 -5.29 15.95
CA LYS A 750 -5.82 -6.60 15.93
C LYS A 750 -4.85 -6.74 14.76
N THR A 751 -5.31 -6.47 13.54
CA THR A 751 -4.47 -6.52 12.34
C THR A 751 -3.33 -5.48 12.39
N THR A 752 -3.65 -4.27 12.84
CA THR A 752 -2.71 -3.13 12.83
C THR A 752 -1.61 -3.29 13.88
N LEU A 753 -1.98 -3.73 15.09
CA LEU A 753 -1.08 -4.05 16.19
C LEU A 753 -0.20 -5.27 15.87
N HIS A 754 -0.66 -6.22 15.06
CA HIS A 754 0.18 -7.36 14.68
C HIS A 754 1.38 -6.93 13.84
N ALA A 755 1.25 -5.90 13.00
CA ALA A 755 2.39 -5.31 12.28
C ALA A 755 3.41 -4.66 13.24
N PHE A 756 2.93 -4.04 14.33
CA PHE A 756 3.76 -3.56 15.42
C PHE A 756 4.51 -4.74 16.06
N THR A 757 3.76 -5.70 16.62
CA THR A 757 4.26 -6.88 17.33
C THR A 757 5.30 -7.66 16.53
N ALA A 758 5.03 -7.95 15.25
CA ALA A 758 5.97 -8.67 14.39
C ALA A 758 7.25 -7.87 14.14
N THR A 759 7.15 -6.54 14.00
CA THR A 759 8.31 -5.68 13.76
C THR A 759 9.18 -5.55 15.01
N ILE A 760 8.58 -5.24 16.15
CA ILE A 760 9.34 -5.05 17.39
C ILE A 760 9.94 -6.35 17.93
N ALA A 761 9.35 -7.50 17.65
CA ALA A 761 9.97 -8.80 17.98
C ALA A 761 11.33 -8.96 17.28
N VAL A 762 11.42 -8.62 15.99
CA VAL A 762 12.68 -8.67 15.22
C VAL A 762 13.65 -7.56 15.62
N GLU A 763 13.14 -6.38 16.01
CA GLU A 763 14.00 -5.32 16.54
C GLU A 763 14.61 -5.70 17.88
N ASN A 764 13.83 -6.28 18.80
CA ASN A 764 14.28 -6.67 20.12
C ASN A 764 15.35 -7.78 20.09
N GLU A 765 15.25 -8.73 19.15
CA GLU A 765 16.31 -9.74 18.92
C GLU A 765 17.67 -9.12 18.52
N ARG A 766 17.67 -7.88 18.01
CA ARG A 766 18.90 -7.14 17.67
C ARG A 766 19.42 -6.29 18.81
N LEU A 767 18.67 -6.20 19.91
CA LEU A 767 19.06 -5.50 21.14
C LEU A 767 19.65 -6.50 22.13
N ILE A 768 20.53 -5.99 23.01
CA ILE A 768 21.18 -6.79 24.06
C ILE A 768 20.22 -7.34 25.14
N HIS A 769 19.01 -6.78 25.21
CA HIS A 769 17.98 -7.20 26.16
C HIS A 769 17.19 -8.42 25.66
N ASP A 770 17.14 -8.64 24.34
CA ASP A 770 16.44 -9.76 23.69
C ASP A 770 14.99 -9.98 24.19
N VAL A 771 14.28 -8.88 24.48
CA VAL A 771 12.94 -8.92 25.09
C VAL A 771 11.93 -9.52 24.12
N PRO A 772 11.33 -10.69 24.44
CA PRO A 772 10.27 -11.25 23.62
C PRO A 772 9.01 -10.39 23.69
N VAL A 773 8.30 -10.31 22.58
CA VAL A 773 7.00 -9.62 22.52
C VAL A 773 6.02 -10.45 21.72
N ASN A 774 4.83 -10.61 22.28
CA ASN A 774 3.73 -11.34 21.67
C ASN A 774 2.42 -10.57 21.89
N GLN A 775 1.43 -10.88 21.07
CA GLN A 775 0.12 -10.27 21.11
C GLN A 775 -0.95 -11.30 21.48
N ILE A 776 -1.89 -10.91 22.31
CA ILE A 776 -3.10 -11.65 22.63
C ILE A 776 -4.30 -10.83 22.15
N ASN A 777 -5.32 -11.50 21.61
CA ASN A 777 -6.52 -10.84 21.12
C ASN A 777 -7.75 -11.33 21.87
N LEU A 778 -8.54 -10.41 22.40
CA LEU A 778 -9.80 -10.70 23.07
C LEU A 778 -10.95 -10.86 22.09
N THR A 779 -10.94 -10.14 20.96
CA THR A 779 -11.97 -10.27 19.91
C THR A 779 -11.60 -11.31 18.85
N ARG A 780 -12.50 -12.27 18.57
CA ARG A 780 -12.35 -13.29 17.51
C ARG A 780 -12.55 -12.72 16.11
N ARG A 781 -12.19 -13.48 15.07
CA ARG A 781 -12.41 -13.07 13.68
C ARG A 781 -13.85 -13.24 13.23
N VAL A 782 -14.54 -14.23 13.79
CA VAL A 782 -15.91 -14.59 13.41
C VAL A 782 -16.84 -14.15 14.53
N ARG A 783 -17.70 -13.17 14.24
CA ARG A 783 -18.57 -12.56 15.25
C ARG A 783 -19.52 -13.55 15.93
N SER A 784 -20.01 -14.54 15.21
CA SER A 784 -20.91 -15.57 15.79
C SER A 784 -20.20 -16.51 16.77
N GLU A 785 -18.88 -16.48 16.80
CA GLU A 785 -18.08 -17.26 17.74
C GLU A 785 -17.73 -16.45 19.00
N GLU A 786 -18.02 -15.15 19.08
CA GLU A 786 -17.80 -14.36 20.30
C GLU A 786 -18.59 -14.95 21.49
N PRO A 787 -18.09 -14.82 22.72
CA PRO A 787 -18.83 -15.25 23.91
C PRO A 787 -20.26 -14.69 23.93
N ARG A 788 -21.26 -15.56 24.04
CA ARG A 788 -22.69 -15.18 23.99
C ARG A 788 -23.42 -15.34 25.32
N ASN A 789 -22.75 -15.86 26.34
CA ASN A 789 -23.28 -16.05 27.68
C ASN A 789 -22.16 -16.00 28.72
N ALA A 790 -22.53 -15.86 29.99
CA ALA A 790 -21.58 -15.73 31.10
C ALA A 790 -20.60 -16.91 31.22
N ALA A 791 -21.03 -18.14 30.90
CA ALA A 791 -20.15 -19.31 30.97
C ALA A 791 -19.05 -19.27 29.89
N GLU A 792 -19.38 -18.80 28.68
CA GLU A 792 -18.41 -18.60 27.60
C GLU A 792 -17.46 -17.43 27.89
N HIS A 793 -17.97 -16.35 28.51
CA HIS A 793 -17.14 -15.22 28.99
C HIS A 793 -16.13 -15.70 30.04
N ASP A 794 -16.59 -16.42 31.06
CA ASP A 794 -15.72 -17.00 32.10
C ASP A 794 -14.66 -17.95 31.52
N GLU A 795 -15.01 -18.70 30.47
CA GLU A 795 -14.06 -19.59 29.79
C GLU A 795 -12.98 -18.79 29.05
N GLU A 796 -13.38 -17.73 28.34
CA GLU A 796 -12.47 -16.83 27.64
C GLU A 796 -11.55 -16.09 28.60
N VAL A 797 -12.05 -15.55 29.71
CA VAL A 797 -11.26 -14.90 30.76
C VAL A 797 -10.17 -15.84 31.29
N LYS A 798 -10.51 -17.11 31.54
CA LYS A 798 -9.52 -18.14 31.93
C LYS A 798 -8.55 -18.46 30.78
N ARG A 799 -9.01 -18.48 29.53
CA ARG A 799 -8.17 -18.73 28.35
C ARG A 799 -7.18 -17.59 28.10
N PHE A 800 -7.61 -16.35 28.31
CA PHE A 800 -6.79 -15.15 28.32
C PHE A 800 -5.64 -15.26 29.33
N ALA A 801 -5.94 -15.56 30.60
CA ALA A 801 -4.89 -15.69 31.62
C ALA A 801 -3.89 -16.82 31.29
N ARG A 802 -4.36 -17.94 30.71
CA ARG A 802 -3.46 -19.00 30.20
C ARG A 802 -2.57 -18.53 29.06
N ALA A 803 -3.10 -17.74 28.13
CA ALA A 803 -2.32 -17.14 27.05
C ALA A 803 -1.27 -16.14 27.58
N VAL A 804 -1.65 -15.33 28.57
CA VAL A 804 -0.75 -14.40 29.26
C VAL A 804 0.41 -15.16 29.90
N LEU A 805 0.16 -16.28 30.59
CA LEU A 805 1.23 -17.13 31.13
C LEU A 805 2.08 -17.77 30.02
N LEU A 806 1.46 -18.23 28.94
CA LEU A 806 2.17 -18.83 27.81
C LEU A 806 3.18 -17.86 27.16
N ALA A 807 2.76 -16.61 26.96
CA ALA A 807 3.54 -15.56 26.32
C ALA A 807 4.45 -14.78 27.29
N GLY A 808 4.06 -14.71 28.56
CA GLY A 808 4.67 -13.86 29.58
C GLY A 808 5.64 -14.58 30.52
N THR A 809 5.66 -15.92 30.55
CA THR A 809 6.65 -16.67 31.34
C THR A 809 7.99 -16.77 30.60
N PRO A 810 9.13 -16.84 31.31
CA PRO A 810 10.45 -16.98 30.72
C PRO A 810 10.51 -18.07 29.64
N LEU A 811 11.08 -17.71 28.49
CA LEU A 811 11.22 -18.64 27.36
C LEU A 811 12.39 -19.59 27.60
N ALA A 812 12.22 -20.82 27.10
CA ALA A 812 13.34 -21.75 26.98
C ALA A 812 14.39 -21.20 25.99
N HIS A 813 15.65 -21.60 26.14
CA HIS A 813 16.72 -21.11 25.29
C HIS A 813 16.45 -21.42 23.81
N ALA A 814 16.80 -20.49 22.91
CA ALA A 814 16.57 -20.66 21.48
C ALA A 814 17.32 -21.88 20.89
N GLU A 815 18.41 -22.30 21.55
CA GLU A 815 19.21 -23.48 21.22
C GLU A 815 18.42 -24.79 21.38
N ASP A 816 17.41 -24.83 22.26
CA ASP A 816 16.60 -26.03 22.51
C ASP A 816 15.75 -26.41 21.29
N SER A 817 15.30 -25.43 20.51
CA SER A 817 14.58 -25.64 19.26
C SER A 817 14.39 -24.33 18.49
N ARG A 818 14.98 -24.27 17.29
CA ARG A 818 14.75 -23.20 16.32
C ARG A 818 13.27 -22.98 15.99
N TYR A 819 12.47 -24.06 15.97
CA TYR A 819 11.03 -23.97 15.71
C TYR A 819 10.31 -23.29 16.87
N ARG A 820 10.51 -23.76 18.11
CA ARG A 820 9.85 -23.18 19.29
C ARG A 820 10.29 -21.76 19.55
N ALA A 821 11.58 -21.44 19.37
CA ALA A 821 12.11 -20.08 19.52
C ALA A 821 11.34 -19.07 18.66
N ARG A 822 11.02 -19.45 17.42
CA ARG A 822 10.25 -18.61 16.49
C ARG A 822 8.77 -18.47 16.91
N VAL A 823 8.17 -19.52 17.46
CA VAL A 823 6.74 -19.52 17.84
C VAL A 823 6.45 -18.56 19.00
N TYR A 824 7.43 -18.25 19.83
CA TYR A 824 7.25 -17.38 21.00
C TYR A 824 7.74 -15.94 20.79
N ARG A 825 7.94 -15.51 19.55
CA ARG A 825 8.40 -14.16 19.21
C ARG A 825 7.55 -13.60 18.07
N GLY A 826 6.84 -12.50 18.34
CA GLY A 826 6.08 -11.77 17.34
C GLY A 826 4.80 -12.45 16.89
N VAL A 827 4.23 -13.37 17.69
CA VAL A 827 2.98 -14.07 17.35
C VAL A 827 1.77 -13.32 17.89
N SER A 828 0.66 -13.38 17.15
CA SER A 828 -0.66 -12.91 17.57
C SER A 828 -1.57 -14.10 17.85
N ILE A 829 -2.10 -14.18 19.07
CA ILE A 829 -2.87 -15.32 19.59
C ILE A 829 -4.26 -14.83 20.03
N THR A 830 -5.31 -15.32 19.41
CA THR A 830 -6.71 -15.08 19.80
C THR A 830 -7.17 -16.13 20.80
N VAL A 831 -7.94 -15.71 21.81
CA VAL A 831 -8.45 -16.59 22.89
C VAL A 831 -9.96 -16.83 22.83
#